data_AF-A0AAN8EFB0-F1
#
_entry.id   AF-A0AAN8EFB0-F1
#
_cell.length_a   1.000
_cell.length_b   1.000
_cell.length_c   1.000
_cell.angle_alpha   90.00
_cell.angle_beta   90.00
_cell.angle_gamma   90.00
#
_symmetry.space_group_name_H-M   'P 1'
#
loop_
_entity.id
_entity.type
_entity.pdbx_description
1 polymer ?
#
loop_
_entity_poly.entity_id
_entity_poly.type
_entity_poly.pdbx_seq_one_letter_code
_entity_poly.pdbx_strand_id
1 'polypeptide(L)'
;MTSNFLNTAYSKCWLGQSMPAFTTEDYMLAPFAQSSLNAALRDTTITSKTTRFWTELRCWAPASIELNYENNLTTFSDGRGCIAKDILSFSPGSFINDNGTYEGKYYGGQNPYYGDTDWPGYCKQFPHILLMTWRYVQPSGTPPDYSPGGDATAMFCEPEYLMEEVEATIAASNGNILSYDTIGQPQTLTDDLFNRTNFESIITNGRSPIVGDGGSGNSSVFEVDIADGATIDQGARLFTAGVSATQGEAASSAMLGFALGASGNRASDLINFDKLQQAYTQAHKLLFALAMAQNFDKQAVKSQEANQVSTSVSVHLVPAFTIATESLLVLTAALCASLLWVLPQRPLKLSKDPDSFAAIMSICRLPEVQNVFSRLSDAHERVIEPMLHGKDFSLECYADNQPVLRQAASVDAGLDKQDKGLELAYFPTLKPQQPLEISWMVSGAVLLLIAGGTGTFFVLDLMSEKQNGLKPPTGSELVQQLLLSFIPTAFATLLGAYLGLVARSHSFVQPLDDLYDGNAPAANTLLVKYTSLPPQLLFVRAFQAGHHLLALLSISALLSNILTVTVASMFLQRDVSTSLELELPAMYQPNVINVDIRGYRQQTDHNLDAIYATAANLSSLTSLPPWTTFDHGYLPFDISSLATSETAEYEFETIGYGADLSCVDLLSPSSGIDASLDFDWQGQTFRLWANYSRPEGGNTTCLFLNQVSVTDDGFGAMNGELDETPSAFEISNNMWALNASNVVDVRFCSNITVKGWVRGQLLDSPANHDKLGTSNFDHNATVVSCTSHMKAQQHRLRTSGDGRILSAIPIGPVEYDLPPTVNLTSTLLTATRATTDYFSSPIWHKDLVARDWSNYLYKKTLNNTDLLDAAQPVPSFETASKLMKETFTRLFALQVAFDHDRMLPLNTSVKTVSTWDTSAFPDEAPGPYTVPAKVYYPERRIFISQPNFIVSVTILSFDFLVLLVFRLRLRKPFLPRMPFTIASQIAFFSGSHVIDDVVKAGGDLKELDKRGFRYGYGRYIGKDGWMHVGIEREPFVSKLHDEEKDLKHGKRHAWWFKLMPWLRKDDVPRTVRINGFEFESIPQRERSKPIVDVNGGEQSKSDIRINVAERDGNWI
;
A
#
# COMPACT_ATOMS: atom_id res chain seq x y z
N MET A 1 26.49 -34.49 0.21
CA MET A 1 26.25 -33.11 0.69
C MET A 1 27.07 -32.18 -0.18
N THR A 2 26.44 -31.18 -0.79
CA THR A 2 27.10 -30.14 -1.61
C THR A 2 27.86 -29.15 -0.73
N SER A 3 28.90 -28.48 -1.25
CA SER A 3 29.57 -27.36 -0.57
C SER A 3 29.21 -25.98 -1.14
N ASN A 4 28.39 -25.88 -2.19
CA ASN A 4 27.87 -24.61 -2.73
C ASN A 4 27.11 -23.74 -1.69
N PHE A 5 26.73 -24.28 -0.52
CA PHE A 5 26.25 -23.46 0.60
C PHE A 5 27.30 -22.45 1.08
N LEU A 6 28.60 -22.72 0.91
CA LEU A 6 29.70 -21.79 1.19
C LEU A 6 29.59 -20.51 0.33
N ASN A 7 29.20 -20.64 -0.94
CA ASN A 7 28.98 -19.49 -1.84
C ASN A 7 27.79 -18.63 -1.35
N THR A 8 26.76 -19.28 -0.81
CA THR A 8 25.60 -18.59 -0.21
C THR A 8 25.98 -17.92 1.13
N ALA A 9 26.77 -18.59 1.97
CA ALA A 9 27.27 -18.05 3.23
C ALA A 9 28.18 -16.83 3.00
N TYR A 10 29.09 -16.91 2.02
CA TYR A 10 29.95 -15.81 1.63
C TYR A 10 29.13 -14.60 1.16
N SER A 11 28.14 -14.84 0.29
CA SER A 11 27.23 -13.81 -0.22
C SER A 11 26.37 -13.17 0.87
N LYS A 12 26.10 -13.89 1.97
CA LYS A 12 25.44 -13.34 3.16
C LYS A 12 26.39 -12.54 4.05
N CYS A 13 27.58 -13.07 4.33
CA CYS A 13 28.59 -12.47 5.22
C CYS A 13 29.17 -11.17 4.65
N TRP A 14 29.56 -11.17 3.37
CA TRP A 14 30.35 -10.11 2.78
C TRP A 14 29.59 -9.24 1.76
N LEU A 15 28.49 -9.76 1.19
CA LEU A 15 27.82 -9.16 0.02
C LEU A 15 26.35 -8.76 0.26
N GLY A 16 25.85 -8.84 1.50
CA GLY A 16 24.55 -8.31 1.91
C GLY A 16 23.31 -8.98 1.32
N GLN A 17 23.41 -10.19 0.76
CA GLN A 17 22.24 -10.92 0.28
C GLN A 17 21.29 -11.34 1.41
N SER A 18 20.02 -11.61 1.08
CA SER A 18 19.10 -12.23 2.03
C SER A 18 19.50 -13.67 2.35
N MET A 19 19.04 -14.18 3.49
CA MET A 19 18.97 -15.63 3.70
C MET A 19 18.05 -16.29 2.65
N PRO A 20 18.21 -17.60 2.39
CA PRO A 20 17.20 -18.40 1.70
C PRO A 20 15.91 -18.50 2.52
N ALA A 21 14.80 -18.85 1.87
CA ALA A 21 13.53 -19.13 2.54
C ALA A 21 13.70 -20.20 3.65
N PHE A 22 12.88 -20.13 4.71
CA PHE A 22 12.93 -21.02 5.88
C PHE A 22 14.28 -21.06 6.62
N THR A 23 15.17 -20.06 6.40
CA THR A 23 16.53 -20.06 6.97
C THR A 23 16.85 -18.72 7.66
N THR A 24 17.54 -18.78 8.80
CA THR A 24 18.09 -17.63 9.53
C THR A 24 19.60 -17.83 9.78
N GLU A 25 20.29 -16.82 10.30
CA GLU A 25 21.71 -16.91 10.64
C GLU A 25 21.99 -17.87 11.81
N ASP A 26 21.01 -18.06 12.72
CA ASP A 26 21.14 -18.96 13.88
C ASP A 26 20.65 -20.40 13.61
N TYR A 27 19.62 -20.57 12.77
CA TYR A 27 18.89 -21.82 12.60
C TYR A 27 18.12 -21.91 11.26
N MET A 28 17.80 -23.13 10.84
CA MET A 28 16.90 -23.44 9.73
C MET A 28 15.59 -24.07 10.24
N LEU A 29 14.49 -23.93 9.51
CA LEU A 29 13.26 -24.70 9.68
C LEU A 29 13.04 -25.63 8.49
N ALA A 30 12.48 -26.83 8.70
CA ALA A 30 12.07 -27.69 7.59
C ALA A 30 11.03 -26.97 6.69
N PRO A 31 11.25 -26.92 5.36
CA PRO A 31 10.32 -26.26 4.45
C PRO A 31 9.03 -27.07 4.30
N PHE A 32 7.89 -26.38 4.26
CA PHE A 32 6.58 -26.96 3.97
C PHE A 32 5.97 -26.35 2.70
N ALA A 33 5.38 -27.20 1.86
CA ALA A 33 4.94 -26.83 0.52
C ALA A 33 3.66 -25.97 0.54
N GLN A 34 3.74 -24.74 0.04
CA GLN A 34 2.59 -23.86 -0.15
C GLN A 34 2.06 -23.97 -1.59
N SER A 35 0.77 -24.28 -1.74
CA SER A 35 0.14 -24.41 -3.06
C SER A 35 -0.12 -23.03 -3.69
N SER A 36 0.63 -22.71 -4.76
CA SER A 36 0.50 -21.50 -5.59
C SER A 36 0.61 -20.17 -4.82
N LEU A 37 1.81 -19.59 -4.85
CA LEU A 37 2.13 -18.28 -4.27
C LEU A 37 1.54 -17.14 -5.14
N ASN A 38 0.22 -16.96 -5.03
CA ASN A 38 -0.48 -15.86 -5.70
C ASN A 38 0.01 -14.51 -5.16
N ALA A 39 0.40 -13.59 -6.04
CA ALA A 39 0.98 -12.30 -5.69
C ALA A 39 0.06 -11.36 -4.86
N ALA A 40 -1.20 -11.74 -4.66
CA ALA A 40 -2.16 -11.08 -3.78
C ALA A 40 -1.93 -11.35 -2.27
N LEU A 41 -0.96 -12.20 -1.90
CA LEU A 41 -0.74 -12.68 -0.53
C LEU A 41 0.33 -11.92 0.28
N ARG A 42 0.73 -10.71 -0.15
CA ARG A 42 1.85 -9.94 0.45
C ARG A 42 1.75 -9.75 1.96
N ASP A 43 0.54 -9.50 2.47
CA ASP A 43 0.28 -9.19 3.89
C ASP A 43 -0.30 -10.39 4.67
N THR A 44 0.02 -11.62 4.25
CA THR A 44 -0.44 -12.85 4.90
C THR A 44 0.70 -13.65 5.53
N THR A 45 0.48 -14.14 6.74
CA THR A 45 1.39 -15.02 7.45
C THR A 45 0.80 -16.43 7.54
N ILE A 46 1.66 -17.43 7.58
CA ILE A 46 1.27 -18.84 7.67
C ILE A 46 2.01 -19.45 8.85
N THR A 47 1.25 -19.99 9.80
CA THR A 47 1.75 -20.68 10.98
C THR A 47 1.55 -22.19 10.81
N SER A 48 2.63 -22.97 10.90
CA SER A 48 2.58 -24.44 10.79
C SER A 48 3.59 -25.09 11.73
N LYS A 49 3.36 -26.36 12.08
CA LYS A 49 4.33 -27.15 12.84
C LYS A 49 5.47 -27.61 11.93
N THR A 50 6.70 -27.44 12.36
CA THR A 50 7.90 -27.81 11.59
C THR A 50 9.05 -28.20 12.53
N THR A 51 10.14 -28.71 11.99
CA THR A 51 11.36 -29.03 12.75
C THR A 51 12.36 -27.90 12.60
N ARG A 52 12.86 -27.37 13.72
CA ARG A 52 13.99 -26.43 13.76
C ARG A 52 15.30 -27.21 13.84
N PHE A 53 16.31 -26.80 13.08
CA PHE A 53 17.67 -27.34 13.12
C PHE A 53 18.68 -26.21 13.41
N TRP A 54 19.57 -26.43 14.38
CA TRP A 54 20.65 -25.50 14.72
C TRP A 54 21.87 -26.23 15.29
N THR A 55 22.90 -25.47 15.62
CA THR A 55 24.13 -25.98 16.24
C THR A 55 24.66 -25.03 17.30
N GLU A 56 25.40 -25.58 18.26
CA GLU A 56 26.05 -24.83 19.35
C GLU A 56 27.52 -25.27 19.47
N LEU A 57 28.42 -24.35 19.82
CA LEU A 57 29.83 -24.65 20.07
C LEU A 57 30.14 -24.58 21.57
N ARG A 58 30.49 -25.73 22.15
CA ARG A 58 30.93 -25.84 23.53
C ARG A 58 32.44 -25.63 23.60
N CYS A 59 32.88 -24.41 23.88
CA CYS A 59 34.31 -24.04 23.88
C CYS A 59 34.93 -23.96 25.29
N TRP A 60 36.25 -24.18 25.37
CA TRP A 60 37.06 -24.03 26.58
C TRP A 60 38.51 -23.62 26.24
N ALA A 61 39.20 -23.01 27.22
CA ALA A 61 40.61 -22.64 27.07
C ALA A 61 41.56 -23.87 27.14
N PRO A 62 42.72 -23.85 26.45
CA PRO A 62 43.73 -24.89 26.59
C PRO A 62 44.21 -25.07 28.03
N ALA A 63 44.48 -26.30 28.42
CA ALA A 63 45.05 -26.66 29.73
C ALA A 63 46.57 -26.45 29.80
N SER A 64 47.27 -26.54 28.66
CA SER A 64 48.64 -26.04 28.50
C SER A 64 48.88 -25.53 27.08
N ILE A 65 49.83 -24.59 26.96
CA ILE A 65 50.37 -24.07 25.69
C ILE A 65 51.89 -24.06 25.84
N GLU A 66 52.61 -24.65 24.90
CA GLU A 66 54.05 -24.86 24.97
C GLU A 66 54.73 -24.33 23.68
N LEU A 67 55.67 -23.39 23.84
CA LEU A 67 56.43 -22.78 22.74
C LEU A 67 57.76 -23.51 22.52
N ASN A 68 57.92 -24.10 21.34
CA ASN A 68 59.11 -24.83 20.91
C ASN A 68 60.05 -23.92 20.13
N TYR A 69 61.02 -23.32 20.84
CA TYR A 69 62.00 -22.37 20.28
C TYR A 69 63.09 -23.00 19.38
N GLU A 70 63.19 -24.33 19.28
CA GLU A 70 64.14 -24.97 18.36
C GLU A 70 63.61 -25.01 16.92
N ASN A 71 62.29 -25.21 16.77
CA ASN A 71 61.61 -25.30 15.47
C ASN A 71 60.65 -24.12 15.19
N ASN A 72 60.54 -23.16 16.13
CA ASN A 72 59.54 -22.08 16.14
C ASN A 72 58.07 -22.56 16.06
N LEU A 73 57.71 -23.66 16.74
CA LEU A 73 56.37 -24.26 16.71
C LEU A 73 55.64 -24.15 18.06
N THR A 74 54.32 -24.28 18.06
CA THR A 74 53.47 -24.20 19.26
C THR A 74 52.67 -25.48 19.44
N THR A 75 52.67 -26.02 20.65
CA THR A 75 51.86 -27.15 21.10
C THR A 75 50.71 -26.66 22.00
N PHE A 76 49.51 -27.21 21.84
CA PHE A 76 48.34 -26.93 22.69
C PHE A 76 47.77 -28.22 23.27
N SER A 77 47.32 -28.21 24.52
CA SER A 77 46.68 -29.35 25.19
C SER A 77 45.28 -28.98 25.66
N ASP A 78 44.28 -29.83 25.40
CA ASP A 78 42.89 -29.60 25.81
C ASP A 78 42.58 -30.00 27.26
N GLY A 79 43.49 -30.73 27.91
CA GLY A 79 43.35 -31.28 29.26
C GLY A 79 42.46 -32.52 29.40
N ARG A 80 41.91 -33.06 28.31
CA ARG A 80 41.02 -34.24 28.29
C ARG A 80 41.58 -35.41 27.49
N GLY A 81 42.55 -35.17 26.60
CA GLY A 81 43.27 -36.19 25.85
C GLY A 81 43.76 -35.75 24.47
N CYS A 82 43.28 -34.60 23.98
CA CYS A 82 43.74 -34.00 22.73
C CYS A 82 44.97 -33.10 23.00
N ILE A 83 46.13 -33.54 22.51
CA ILE A 83 47.36 -32.74 22.49
C ILE A 83 47.67 -32.42 21.03
N ALA A 84 47.40 -31.18 20.63
CA ALA A 84 47.70 -30.62 19.32
C ALA A 84 49.19 -30.22 19.28
N LYS A 85 50.07 -31.16 18.93
CA LYS A 85 51.53 -31.02 19.06
C LYS A 85 52.21 -30.33 17.87
N ASP A 86 53.05 -29.33 18.16
CA ASP A 86 53.94 -28.62 17.23
C ASP A 86 53.23 -28.11 15.95
N ILE A 87 51.97 -27.68 16.08
CA ILE A 87 51.09 -27.35 14.93
C ILE A 87 51.17 -25.90 14.44
N LEU A 88 51.47 -24.91 15.30
CA LEU A 88 51.42 -23.51 14.91
C LEU A 88 52.82 -22.89 14.91
N SER A 89 53.36 -22.62 13.73
CA SER A 89 54.58 -21.80 13.57
C SER A 89 54.38 -20.43 14.19
N PHE A 90 55.38 -19.91 14.91
CA PHE A 90 55.47 -18.50 15.31
C PHE A 90 56.57 -17.73 14.57
N SER A 91 57.12 -18.31 13.51
CA SER A 91 57.92 -17.54 12.55
C SER A 91 57.00 -16.59 11.76
N PRO A 92 57.41 -15.33 11.49
CA PRO A 92 56.65 -14.43 10.62
C PRO A 92 56.51 -15.00 9.19
N GLY A 93 55.29 -15.03 8.68
CA GLY A 93 54.98 -15.47 7.31
C GLY A 93 55.34 -14.42 6.24
N SER A 94 55.32 -14.84 4.97
CA SER A 94 55.78 -14.02 3.82
C SER A 94 54.91 -12.80 3.49
N PHE A 95 53.72 -12.67 4.08
CA PHE A 95 52.74 -11.62 3.78
C PHE A 95 52.35 -10.86 5.06
N ILE A 96 53.29 -10.06 5.57
CA ILE A 96 53.10 -9.16 6.72
C ILE A 96 53.26 -7.72 6.25
N ASN A 97 52.28 -6.88 6.57
CA ASN A 97 52.32 -5.43 6.33
C ASN A 97 53.34 -4.76 7.26
N ASP A 98 53.91 -3.62 6.87
CA ASP A 98 54.94 -2.88 7.65
C ASP A 98 54.55 -2.55 9.11
N ASN A 99 53.24 -2.51 9.41
CA ASN A 99 52.70 -2.25 10.75
C ASN A 99 52.42 -3.53 11.59
N GLY A 100 52.45 -4.71 10.97
CA GLY A 100 51.94 -5.98 11.50
C GLY A 100 50.58 -6.38 10.91
N THR A 101 50.17 -7.62 11.18
CA THR A 101 48.93 -8.25 10.65
C THR A 101 48.34 -9.23 11.65
N TYR A 102 47.03 -9.41 11.67
CA TYR A 102 46.39 -10.50 12.43
C TYR A 102 46.52 -11.84 11.70
N GLU A 103 46.59 -12.93 12.44
CA GLU A 103 46.58 -14.29 11.89
C GLU A 103 45.67 -15.20 12.71
N GLY A 104 44.93 -16.08 12.03
CA GLY A 104 44.16 -17.13 12.66
C GLY A 104 44.23 -18.46 11.93
N LYS A 105 44.01 -19.55 12.68
CA LYS A 105 43.93 -20.92 12.17
C LYS A 105 42.75 -21.64 12.84
N TYR A 106 42.18 -22.60 12.11
CA TYR A 106 41.08 -23.46 12.56
C TYR A 106 41.42 -24.89 12.16
N TYR A 107 41.64 -25.73 13.17
CA TYR A 107 41.98 -27.13 12.99
C TYR A 107 40.75 -27.97 13.31
N GLY A 108 40.14 -28.55 12.28
CA GLY A 108 39.15 -29.63 12.42
C GLY A 108 39.84 -30.99 12.52
N GLY A 109 39.20 -31.98 13.17
CA GLY A 109 39.81 -33.30 13.39
C GLY A 109 39.98 -34.17 12.13
N GLN A 110 39.47 -33.74 10.97
CA GLN A 110 39.74 -34.36 9.67
C GLN A 110 40.06 -33.33 8.57
N ASN A 111 41.36 -33.06 8.41
CA ASN A 111 41.92 -32.36 7.25
C ASN A 111 42.56 -33.40 6.30
N PRO A 112 41.95 -33.70 5.13
CA PRO A 112 42.49 -34.63 4.14
C PRO A 112 43.42 -33.96 3.11
N TYR A 113 43.60 -32.63 3.15
CA TYR A 113 44.25 -31.86 2.08
C TYR A 113 45.79 -31.75 2.23
N TYR A 114 46.36 -32.24 3.33
CA TYR A 114 47.77 -32.60 3.42
C TYR A 114 47.88 -34.13 3.35
N GLY A 115 47.86 -34.68 2.14
CA GLY A 115 47.88 -36.12 1.89
C GLY A 115 49.18 -36.78 2.39
N ASP A 116 49.05 -37.72 3.33
CA ASP A 116 50.09 -38.57 4.00
C ASP A 116 51.37 -37.89 4.54
N THR A 117 51.55 -36.60 4.29
CA THR A 117 52.51 -35.71 4.95
C THR A 117 51.93 -35.32 6.30
N ASP A 118 51.96 -36.30 7.20
CA ASP A 118 51.56 -36.20 8.60
C ASP A 118 51.95 -34.85 9.20
N TRP A 119 50.95 -34.02 9.48
CA TRP A 119 51.00 -33.11 10.63
C TRP A 119 50.77 -33.99 11.86
N PRO A 120 51.82 -34.56 12.49
CA PRO A 120 51.69 -35.79 13.27
C PRO A 120 51.06 -35.54 14.65
N GLY A 121 50.76 -34.28 14.94
CA GLY A 121 50.34 -33.79 16.25
C GLY A 121 48.88 -33.39 16.37
N TYR A 122 48.06 -33.29 15.32
CA TYR A 122 46.63 -32.97 15.54
C TYR A 122 45.81 -34.20 15.96
N CYS A 123 44.71 -33.96 16.67
CA CYS A 123 44.01 -34.93 17.52
C CYS A 123 43.14 -35.95 16.76
N LYS A 124 43.73 -36.76 15.88
CA LYS A 124 43.03 -37.78 15.04
C LYS A 124 42.12 -38.75 15.81
N GLN A 125 42.31 -38.92 17.13
CA GLN A 125 41.48 -39.76 18.00
C GLN A 125 40.16 -39.09 18.45
N PHE A 126 40.05 -37.76 18.30
CA PHE A 126 38.91 -36.93 18.71
C PHE A 126 38.44 -36.09 17.52
N PRO A 127 37.80 -36.70 16.49
CA PRO A 127 37.57 -36.06 15.19
C PRO A 127 36.68 -34.80 15.25
N HIS A 128 35.83 -34.69 16.28
CA HIS A 128 34.94 -33.55 16.50
C HIS A 128 35.51 -32.48 17.44
N ILE A 129 36.75 -32.63 17.96
CA ILE A 129 37.41 -31.56 18.72
C ILE A 129 38.08 -30.60 17.74
N LEU A 130 37.63 -29.35 17.78
CA LEU A 130 38.11 -28.24 16.98
C LEU A 130 39.10 -27.40 17.81
N LEU A 131 40.12 -26.83 17.18
CA LEU A 131 41.03 -25.87 17.79
C LEU A 131 41.07 -24.58 16.98
N MET A 132 40.79 -23.46 17.63
CA MET A 132 40.86 -22.11 17.06
C MET A 132 42.03 -21.36 17.70
N THR A 133 42.82 -20.67 16.89
CA THR A 133 43.89 -19.79 17.37
C THR A 133 43.78 -18.43 16.69
N TRP A 134 44.03 -17.36 17.43
CA TRP A 134 44.10 -15.98 16.94
C TRP A 134 45.32 -15.26 17.53
N ARG A 135 46.01 -14.44 16.74
CA ARG A 135 47.13 -13.62 17.22
C ARG A 135 47.36 -12.36 16.39
N TYR A 136 48.07 -11.41 16.97
CA TYR A 136 48.77 -10.37 16.22
C TYR A 136 50.18 -10.83 15.85
N VAL A 137 50.59 -10.62 14.60
CA VAL A 137 51.94 -10.93 14.12
C VAL A 137 52.70 -9.63 13.92
N GLN A 138 53.73 -9.43 14.76
CA GLN A 138 54.58 -8.24 14.71
C GLN A 138 55.68 -8.43 13.64
N PRO A 139 56.05 -7.39 12.86
CA PRO A 139 57.13 -7.47 11.86
C PRO A 139 58.51 -7.82 12.44
N SER A 140 58.67 -7.64 13.76
CA SER A 140 59.84 -8.02 14.56
C SER A 140 60.00 -9.54 14.76
N GLY A 141 58.99 -10.36 14.45
CA GLY A 141 59.03 -11.81 14.65
C GLY A 141 59.02 -12.24 16.12
N THR A 142 58.38 -11.46 17.00
CA THR A 142 58.22 -11.82 18.42
C THR A 142 57.33 -13.06 18.60
N PRO A 143 57.69 -14.00 19.50
CA PRO A 143 56.82 -15.11 19.88
C PRO A 143 55.49 -14.59 20.49
N PRO A 144 54.36 -15.26 20.22
CA PRO A 144 53.03 -14.85 20.70
C PRO A 144 52.87 -14.99 22.22
N ASP A 145 52.21 -14.02 22.84
CA ASP A 145 51.84 -14.06 24.25
C ASP A 145 50.37 -14.47 24.43
N TYR A 146 50.16 -15.69 24.93
CA TYR A 146 48.84 -16.25 25.29
C TYR A 146 48.42 -15.94 26.74
N SER A 147 49.13 -15.07 27.46
CA SER A 147 48.75 -14.65 28.80
C SER A 147 47.51 -13.72 28.81
N PRO A 148 46.80 -13.56 29.93
CA PRO A 148 45.59 -12.72 29.99
C PRO A 148 45.89 -11.24 29.67
N GLY A 149 45.58 -10.82 28.44
CA GLY A 149 45.90 -9.48 27.91
C GLY A 149 47.14 -9.41 27.01
N GLY A 150 47.73 -10.55 26.65
CA GLY A 150 48.76 -10.68 25.62
C GLY A 150 48.21 -10.49 24.18
N ASP A 151 49.07 -10.76 23.19
CA ASP A 151 48.76 -10.54 21.76
C ASP A 151 48.22 -11.79 21.03
N ALA A 152 47.98 -12.89 21.75
CA ALA A 152 47.40 -14.13 21.20
C ALA A 152 46.36 -14.77 22.12
N THR A 153 45.50 -15.61 21.54
CA THR A 153 44.48 -16.41 22.25
C THR A 153 44.15 -17.69 21.48
N ALA A 154 43.77 -18.75 22.20
CA ALA A 154 43.39 -20.03 21.63
C ALA A 154 42.25 -20.68 22.43
N MET A 155 41.46 -21.54 21.78
CA MET A 155 40.38 -22.31 22.40
C MET A 155 40.14 -23.64 21.70
N PHE A 156 39.79 -24.66 22.48
CA PHE A 156 39.22 -25.89 21.96
C PHE A 156 37.69 -25.79 21.98
N CYS A 157 37.01 -26.36 20.98
CA CYS A 157 35.55 -26.39 20.90
C CYS A 157 35.04 -27.75 20.44
N GLU A 158 33.86 -28.13 20.92
CA GLU A 158 33.13 -29.33 20.51
C GLU A 158 31.76 -28.90 19.94
N PRO A 159 31.41 -29.28 18.69
CA PRO A 159 30.15 -28.90 18.07
C PRO A 159 29.02 -29.85 18.48
N GLU A 160 27.87 -29.27 18.80
CA GLU A 160 26.63 -30.00 19.04
C GLU A 160 25.62 -29.67 17.94
N TYR A 161 24.99 -30.68 17.35
CA TYR A 161 23.99 -30.54 16.28
C TYR A 161 22.61 -30.95 16.82
N LEU A 162 21.63 -30.07 16.69
CA LEU A 162 20.38 -30.12 17.45
C LEU A 162 19.15 -29.95 16.55
N MET A 163 18.07 -30.62 16.92
CA MET A 163 16.74 -30.49 16.31
C MET A 163 15.62 -30.45 17.36
N GLU A 164 14.52 -29.77 17.08
CA GLU A 164 13.29 -29.79 17.90
C GLU A 164 12.04 -29.55 17.05
N GLU A 165 10.86 -29.95 17.56
CA GLU A 165 9.58 -29.56 16.97
C GLU A 165 9.13 -28.18 17.46
N VAL A 166 8.74 -27.31 16.52
CA VAL A 166 8.26 -25.94 16.75
C VAL A 166 6.96 -25.67 15.99
N GLU A 167 6.17 -24.71 16.46
CA GLU A 167 5.10 -24.07 15.68
C GLU A 167 5.63 -22.73 15.16
N ALA A 168 5.88 -22.63 13.86
CA ALA A 168 6.57 -21.49 13.27
C ALA A 168 5.67 -20.66 12.36
N THR A 169 5.78 -19.33 12.48
CA THR A 169 5.06 -18.35 11.66
C THR A 169 6.02 -17.75 10.64
N ILE A 170 5.66 -17.87 9.36
CA ILE A 170 6.44 -17.35 8.23
C ILE A 170 5.61 -16.39 7.38
N ALA A 171 6.28 -15.49 6.66
CA ALA A 171 5.66 -14.65 5.64
C ALA A 171 5.36 -15.49 4.38
N ALA A 172 4.11 -15.49 3.92
CA ALA A 172 3.70 -16.27 2.74
C ALA A 172 4.28 -15.74 1.41
N SER A 173 4.81 -14.51 1.42
CA SER A 173 5.34 -13.82 0.24
C SER A 173 6.74 -14.29 -0.18
N ASN A 174 7.56 -14.77 0.76
CA ASN A 174 8.96 -15.15 0.52
C ASN A 174 9.49 -16.29 1.40
N GLY A 175 8.71 -16.79 2.38
CA GLY A 175 9.16 -17.82 3.31
C GLY A 175 10.12 -17.33 4.39
N ASN A 176 10.24 -16.01 4.62
CA ASN A 176 10.98 -15.47 5.76
C ASN A 176 10.32 -15.88 7.08
N ILE A 177 11.14 -16.21 8.08
CA ILE A 177 10.67 -16.58 9.41
C ILE A 177 10.41 -15.33 10.24
N LEU A 178 9.24 -15.26 10.88
CA LEU A 178 8.80 -14.12 11.70
C LEU A 178 8.83 -14.45 13.19
N SER A 179 8.39 -15.65 13.57
CA SER A 179 8.46 -16.17 14.93
C SER A 179 8.35 -17.70 14.96
N TYR A 180 8.67 -18.31 16.10
CA TYR A 180 8.36 -19.71 16.38
C TYR A 180 8.14 -19.91 17.88
N ASP A 181 7.29 -20.88 18.22
CA ASP A 181 7.02 -21.35 19.58
C ASP A 181 7.48 -22.81 19.72
N THR A 182 8.11 -23.15 20.84
CA THR A 182 8.69 -24.50 21.04
C THR A 182 7.64 -25.52 21.49
N ILE A 183 7.60 -26.70 20.86
CA ILE A 183 6.67 -27.79 21.20
C ILE A 183 7.41 -28.93 21.91
N GLY A 184 8.57 -29.34 21.36
CA GLY A 184 9.39 -30.43 21.87
C GLY A 184 10.55 -29.98 22.76
N GLN A 185 11.26 -30.94 23.33
CA GLN A 185 12.61 -30.71 23.86
C GLN A 185 13.66 -30.91 22.74
N PRO A 186 14.79 -30.18 22.78
CA PRO A 186 15.92 -30.41 21.88
C PRO A 186 16.41 -31.85 21.88
N GLN A 187 16.73 -32.37 20.69
CA GLN A 187 17.30 -33.70 20.47
C GLN A 187 18.58 -33.59 19.64
N THR A 188 19.58 -34.39 19.99
CA THR A 188 20.85 -34.47 19.25
C THR A 188 20.64 -35.15 17.89
N LEU A 189 21.07 -34.50 16.82
CA LEU A 189 20.87 -34.96 15.43
C LEU A 189 21.80 -36.15 15.12
N THR A 190 21.25 -37.30 14.70
CA THR A 190 22.01 -38.53 14.44
C THR A 190 22.73 -38.50 13.09
N ASP A 191 23.85 -39.22 12.96
CA ASP A 191 24.66 -39.24 11.74
C ASP A 191 23.91 -39.83 10.52
N ASP A 192 22.92 -40.71 10.77
CA ASP A 192 21.99 -41.23 9.76
C ASP A 192 21.13 -40.13 9.09
N LEU A 193 20.92 -39.00 9.77
CA LEU A 193 20.15 -37.85 9.29
C LEU A 193 21.06 -36.74 8.74
N PHE A 194 22.27 -36.58 9.29
CA PHE A 194 23.23 -35.58 8.87
C PHE A 194 24.67 -36.05 9.08
N ASN A 195 25.42 -36.24 7.98
CA ASN A 195 26.84 -36.62 8.04
C ASN A 195 27.69 -35.43 8.54
N ARG A 196 27.87 -35.37 9.87
CA ARG A 196 28.64 -34.35 10.58
C ARG A 196 30.08 -34.25 10.08
N THR A 197 30.78 -35.39 9.99
CA THR A 197 32.19 -35.46 9.59
C THR A 197 32.42 -34.83 8.21
N ASN A 198 31.52 -35.06 7.25
CA ASN A 198 31.60 -34.45 5.93
C ASN A 198 31.35 -32.92 5.98
N PHE A 199 30.41 -32.45 6.81
CA PHE A 199 30.18 -31.00 7.00
C PHE A 199 31.37 -30.31 7.67
N GLU A 200 31.88 -30.87 8.78
CA GLU A 200 33.06 -30.39 9.51
C GLU A 200 34.29 -30.32 8.59
N SER A 201 34.48 -31.32 7.72
CA SER A 201 35.55 -31.31 6.72
C SER A 201 35.33 -30.22 5.65
N ILE A 202 34.11 -30.00 5.16
CA ILE A 202 33.80 -28.91 4.21
C ILE A 202 34.11 -27.53 4.82
N ILE A 203 33.68 -27.24 6.05
CA ILE A 203 33.92 -25.91 6.66
C ILE A 203 35.37 -25.70 7.11
N THR A 204 36.11 -26.79 7.38
CA THR A 204 37.56 -26.73 7.62
C THR A 204 38.31 -26.32 6.35
N ASN A 205 38.10 -27.06 5.26
CA ASN A 205 38.92 -27.01 4.04
C ASN A 205 38.37 -26.05 2.97
N GLY A 206 37.13 -25.58 3.11
CA GLY A 206 36.49 -24.65 2.17
C GLY A 206 36.00 -25.27 0.86
N ARG A 207 35.98 -26.61 0.76
CA ARG A 207 35.59 -27.39 -0.43
C ARG A 207 35.10 -28.79 -0.06
N SER A 208 34.49 -29.51 -1.01
CA SER A 208 34.12 -30.93 -0.81
C SER A 208 35.35 -31.84 -0.64
N PRO A 209 35.37 -32.75 0.36
CA PRO A 209 36.45 -33.75 0.51
C PRO A 209 36.39 -34.88 -0.54
N ILE A 210 35.38 -34.90 -1.40
CA ILE A 210 35.27 -35.83 -2.54
C ILE A 210 36.29 -35.45 -3.64
N VAL A 211 36.73 -34.19 -3.69
CA VAL A 211 37.80 -33.76 -4.62
C VAL A 211 39.15 -34.25 -4.11
N GLY A 212 39.72 -35.20 -4.84
CA GLY A 212 41.05 -35.76 -4.59
C GLY A 212 42.20 -34.75 -4.67
N ASP A 213 43.43 -35.25 -4.51
CA ASP A 213 44.61 -34.43 -4.30
C ASP A 213 45.14 -33.79 -5.59
N GLY A 214 44.46 -32.73 -6.04
CA GLY A 214 44.85 -31.84 -7.14
C GLY A 214 46.03 -30.95 -6.81
N GLY A 215 47.13 -31.53 -6.34
CA GLY A 215 48.39 -30.85 -6.11
C GLY A 215 48.93 -30.17 -7.37
N SER A 216 49.62 -29.04 -7.19
CA SER A 216 50.07 -28.13 -8.26
C SER A 216 50.73 -28.84 -9.45
N GLY A 217 50.08 -28.81 -10.62
CA GLY A 217 50.69 -29.14 -11.92
C GLY A 217 49.93 -30.16 -12.78
N ASN A 218 49.15 -31.05 -12.18
CA ASN A 218 48.35 -32.05 -12.92
C ASN A 218 46.85 -31.82 -12.73
N SER A 219 46.09 -31.82 -13.83
CA SER A 219 44.64 -31.58 -13.82
C SER A 219 43.87 -32.76 -13.19
N SER A 220 43.66 -32.72 -11.87
CA SER A 220 42.68 -33.59 -11.21
C SER A 220 41.27 -33.27 -11.73
N VAL A 221 40.68 -34.18 -12.49
CA VAL A 221 39.32 -34.02 -13.04
C VAL A 221 38.32 -33.93 -11.88
N PHE A 222 37.64 -32.80 -11.73
CA PHE A 222 36.53 -32.69 -10.80
C PHE A 222 35.38 -33.62 -11.25
N GLU A 223 34.93 -34.52 -10.37
CA GLU A 223 33.70 -35.33 -10.55
C GLU A 223 32.43 -34.57 -10.08
N VAL A 224 32.58 -33.32 -9.63
CA VAL A 224 31.52 -32.46 -9.09
C VAL A 224 31.55 -31.08 -9.74
N ASP A 225 30.39 -30.40 -9.80
CA ASP A 225 30.29 -29.03 -10.35
C ASP A 225 31.30 -28.10 -9.63
N ILE A 226 31.88 -27.12 -10.34
CA ILE A 226 32.91 -26.22 -9.79
C ILE A 226 32.49 -25.54 -8.48
N ALA A 227 31.19 -25.24 -8.30
CA ALA A 227 30.65 -24.65 -7.08
C ALA A 227 30.69 -25.57 -5.85
N ASP A 228 30.90 -26.87 -6.05
CA ASP A 228 31.13 -27.91 -5.03
C ASP A 228 32.58 -28.40 -5.01
N GLY A 229 33.37 -28.13 -6.07
CA GLY A 229 34.75 -28.57 -6.20
C GLY A 229 35.80 -27.52 -5.82
N ALA A 230 35.54 -26.24 -6.11
CA ALA A 230 36.46 -25.14 -5.84
C ALA A 230 36.53 -24.80 -4.34
N THR A 231 37.70 -24.39 -3.88
CA THR A 231 37.90 -23.80 -2.55
C THR A 231 37.31 -22.40 -2.51
N ILE A 232 36.51 -22.09 -1.48
CA ILE A 232 35.99 -20.72 -1.27
C ILE A 232 37.15 -19.74 -0.99
N ASP A 233 37.44 -18.86 -1.95
CA ASP A 233 38.36 -17.74 -1.75
C ASP A 233 37.67 -16.61 -0.96
N GLN A 234 38.38 -16.12 0.07
CA GLN A 234 37.99 -15.01 0.92
C GLN A 234 39.16 -14.04 1.17
N GLY A 235 40.30 -14.24 0.49
CA GLY A 235 41.56 -13.57 0.75
C GLY A 235 41.49 -12.05 0.57
N ALA A 236 40.79 -11.58 -0.47
CA ALA A 236 40.59 -10.15 -0.72
C ALA A 236 39.86 -9.44 0.45
N ARG A 237 38.81 -10.07 1.01
CA ARG A 237 38.04 -9.52 2.14
C ARG A 237 38.83 -9.61 3.46
N LEU A 238 39.54 -10.72 3.70
CA LEU A 238 40.44 -10.90 4.86
C LEU A 238 41.59 -9.90 4.87
N PHE A 239 42.24 -9.67 3.72
CA PHE A 239 43.32 -8.70 3.58
C PHE A 239 42.83 -7.26 3.86
N THR A 240 41.66 -6.87 3.34
CA THR A 240 41.02 -5.59 3.67
C THR A 240 40.65 -5.47 5.16
N ALA A 241 40.39 -6.59 5.85
CA ALA A 241 40.17 -6.63 7.30
C ALA A 241 41.48 -6.61 8.14
N GLY A 242 42.67 -6.52 7.53
CA GLY A 242 43.96 -6.49 8.21
C GLY A 242 44.49 -7.87 8.66
N VAL A 243 43.94 -8.94 8.09
CA VAL A 243 44.32 -10.32 8.37
C VAL A 243 45.29 -10.83 7.30
N SER A 244 46.37 -11.49 7.71
CA SER A 244 47.30 -12.14 6.77
C SER A 244 46.59 -13.33 6.10
N ALA A 245 46.46 -13.23 4.78
CA ALA A 245 45.91 -14.28 3.92
C ALA A 245 46.94 -14.62 2.84
N THR A 246 47.49 -15.82 2.91
CA THR A 246 48.42 -16.35 1.90
C THR A 246 47.68 -16.63 0.60
N GLN A 247 48.08 -15.99 -0.50
CA GLN A 247 47.63 -16.41 -1.84
C GLN A 247 48.21 -17.80 -2.15
N GLY A 248 47.36 -18.73 -2.59
CA GLY A 248 47.76 -20.06 -3.08
C GLY A 248 48.18 -21.10 -2.04
N GLU A 249 48.81 -20.72 -0.91
CA GLU A 249 49.12 -21.68 0.15
C GLU A 249 47.85 -22.10 0.91
N ALA A 250 47.76 -23.40 1.23
CA ALA A 250 46.51 -24.07 1.61
C ALA A 250 45.71 -23.33 2.71
N ALA A 251 44.44 -23.04 2.39
CA ALA A 251 43.47 -22.35 3.23
C ALA A 251 43.16 -23.12 4.52
N SER A 252 44.05 -22.97 5.51
CA SER A 252 44.05 -23.64 6.83
C SER A 252 43.03 -23.05 7.81
N SER A 253 42.00 -22.38 7.28
CA SER A 253 40.74 -21.99 7.93
C SER A 253 39.82 -21.30 6.91
N ALA A 254 39.01 -22.04 6.15
CA ALA A 254 37.90 -21.42 5.42
C ALA A 254 36.87 -20.80 6.40
N MET A 255 36.72 -21.43 7.57
CA MET A 255 35.93 -20.98 8.71
C MET A 255 36.25 -19.53 9.17
N LEU A 256 37.50 -19.06 9.04
CA LEU A 256 37.92 -17.75 9.54
C LEU A 256 37.23 -16.57 8.83
N GLY A 257 37.12 -16.62 7.49
CA GLY A 257 36.43 -15.58 6.75
C GLY A 257 34.95 -15.48 7.12
N PHE A 258 34.31 -16.62 7.40
CA PHE A 258 32.95 -16.65 7.92
C PHE A 258 32.87 -16.16 9.37
N ALA A 259 33.84 -16.46 10.25
CA ALA A 259 33.85 -15.97 11.63
C ALA A 259 33.88 -14.43 11.71
N LEU A 260 34.70 -13.78 10.88
CA LEU A 260 34.74 -12.32 10.78
C LEU A 260 33.46 -11.77 10.13
N GLY A 261 33.09 -12.28 8.95
CA GLY A 261 31.96 -11.76 8.17
C GLY A 261 30.57 -12.01 8.79
N ALA A 262 30.38 -13.10 9.54
CA ALA A 262 29.13 -13.37 10.25
C ALA A 262 28.99 -12.62 11.58
N SER A 263 30.10 -12.20 12.20
CA SER A 263 30.06 -11.56 13.54
C SER A 263 30.19 -10.05 13.51
N GLY A 264 30.71 -9.47 12.42
CA GLY A 264 30.93 -8.02 12.30
C GLY A 264 31.97 -7.45 13.28
N ASN A 265 32.70 -8.30 14.01
CA ASN A 265 33.80 -7.88 14.88
C ASN A 265 35.02 -7.48 14.05
N ARG A 266 35.87 -6.60 14.58
CA ARG A 266 37.15 -6.28 13.95
C ARG A 266 38.18 -7.37 14.25
N ALA A 267 39.19 -7.50 13.40
CA ALA A 267 40.32 -8.41 13.60
C ALA A 267 41.03 -8.20 14.96
N SER A 268 41.06 -6.96 15.46
CA SER A 268 41.53 -6.60 16.81
C SER A 268 40.75 -7.28 17.94
N ASP A 269 39.44 -7.41 17.77
CA ASP A 269 38.53 -7.73 18.85
C ASP A 269 38.56 -9.24 19.15
N LEU A 270 38.94 -10.06 18.16
CA LEU A 270 39.07 -11.51 18.26
C LEU A 270 40.29 -11.97 19.07
N ILE A 271 41.16 -11.07 19.56
CA ILE A 271 42.14 -11.40 20.61
C ILE A 271 41.42 -11.69 21.94
N ASN A 272 40.23 -11.13 22.19
CA ASN A 272 39.44 -11.49 23.37
C ASN A 272 38.76 -12.87 23.19
N PHE A 273 38.89 -13.73 24.20
CA PHE A 273 38.33 -15.09 24.20
C PHE A 273 36.83 -15.13 23.93
N ASP A 274 36.03 -14.31 24.63
CA ASP A 274 34.56 -14.31 24.47
C ASP A 274 34.15 -13.87 23.06
N LYS A 275 34.89 -12.92 22.47
CA LYS A 275 34.72 -12.46 21.09
C LYS A 275 35.13 -13.49 20.05
N LEU A 276 36.23 -14.21 20.27
CA LEU A 276 36.64 -15.32 19.42
C LEU A 276 35.58 -16.44 19.43
N GLN A 277 35.07 -16.81 20.61
CA GLN A 277 34.01 -17.81 20.75
C GLN A 277 32.72 -17.34 20.08
N GLN A 278 32.31 -16.07 20.29
CA GLN A 278 31.13 -15.49 19.65
C GLN A 278 31.22 -15.61 18.13
N ALA A 279 32.35 -15.21 17.54
CA ALA A 279 32.56 -15.16 16.10
C ALA A 279 32.49 -16.55 15.43
N TYR A 280 33.23 -17.53 15.96
CA TYR A 280 33.19 -18.89 15.45
C TYR A 280 31.82 -19.57 15.69
N THR A 281 31.11 -19.25 16.78
CA THR A 281 29.76 -19.79 17.02
C THR A 281 28.74 -19.27 16.01
N GLN A 282 28.75 -17.97 15.71
CA GLN A 282 27.85 -17.36 14.71
C GLN A 282 28.11 -17.93 13.31
N ALA A 283 29.37 -18.06 12.90
CA ALA A 283 29.73 -18.70 11.64
C ALA A 283 29.30 -20.17 11.57
N HIS A 284 29.48 -20.95 12.64
CA HIS A 284 29.13 -22.37 12.65
C HIS A 284 27.62 -22.58 12.48
N LYS A 285 26.81 -21.75 13.16
CA LYS A 285 25.35 -21.70 12.99
C LYS A 285 24.93 -21.35 11.58
N LEU A 286 25.47 -20.26 11.01
CA LEU A 286 25.15 -19.81 9.66
C LEU A 286 25.48 -20.87 8.61
N LEU A 287 26.67 -21.47 8.70
CA LEU A 287 27.13 -22.51 7.79
C LEU A 287 26.27 -23.78 7.91
N PHE A 288 25.93 -24.21 9.12
CA PHE A 288 25.07 -25.38 9.33
C PHE A 288 23.64 -25.14 8.85
N ALA A 289 23.04 -23.98 9.15
CA ALA A 289 21.70 -23.63 8.70
C ALA A 289 21.61 -23.59 7.16
N LEU A 290 22.62 -23.04 6.49
CA LEU A 290 22.69 -23.03 5.02
C LEU A 290 22.99 -24.40 4.41
N ALA A 291 23.85 -25.22 5.03
CA ALA A 291 24.11 -26.59 4.59
C ALA A 291 22.84 -27.45 4.68
N MET A 292 22.10 -27.35 5.78
CA MET A 292 20.78 -27.99 5.93
C MET A 292 19.78 -27.46 4.89
N ALA A 293 19.71 -26.15 4.67
CA ALA A 293 18.78 -25.54 3.71
C ALA A 293 18.99 -26.00 2.27
N GLN A 294 20.24 -26.19 1.84
CA GLN A 294 20.54 -26.66 0.49
C GLN A 294 20.29 -28.17 0.31
N ASN A 295 20.49 -28.98 1.35
CA ASN A 295 20.47 -30.45 1.27
C ASN A 295 19.13 -31.10 1.71
N PHE A 296 18.12 -30.30 2.11
CA PHE A 296 16.82 -30.82 2.54
C PHE A 296 15.99 -31.38 1.37
N ASP A 297 15.49 -32.62 1.49
CA ASP A 297 14.68 -33.25 0.45
C ASP A 297 13.28 -32.60 0.31
N LYS A 298 12.98 -32.15 -0.91
CA LYS A 298 11.72 -31.49 -1.28
C LYS A 298 10.61 -32.49 -1.65
N GLN A 299 10.90 -33.79 -1.75
CA GLN A 299 9.91 -34.81 -2.16
C GLN A 299 9.06 -35.36 -1.01
N ALA A 300 9.42 -35.12 0.25
CA ALA A 300 8.72 -35.61 1.44
C ALA A 300 7.38 -34.88 1.75
N VAL A 301 6.58 -34.54 0.73
CA VAL A 301 5.35 -33.74 0.86
C VAL A 301 4.22 -34.55 1.51
N LYS A 302 4.13 -34.49 2.84
CA LYS A 302 2.91 -34.80 3.59
C LYS A 302 2.04 -33.53 3.67
N SER A 303 0.75 -33.66 3.37
CA SER A 303 -0.19 -32.56 3.60
C SER A 303 -0.34 -32.30 5.10
N GLN A 304 -0.26 -31.03 5.49
CA GLN A 304 -0.26 -30.60 6.89
C GLN A 304 -1.24 -29.45 7.06
N GLU A 305 -1.92 -29.41 8.22
CA GLU A 305 -2.77 -28.27 8.59
C GLU A 305 -1.89 -27.07 8.96
N ALA A 306 -2.14 -25.92 8.32
CA ALA A 306 -1.44 -24.67 8.57
C ALA A 306 -2.46 -23.53 8.75
N ASN A 307 -2.26 -22.72 9.78
CA ASN A 307 -3.10 -21.56 10.09
C ASN A 307 -2.65 -20.37 9.23
N GLN A 308 -3.46 -19.99 8.23
CA GLN A 308 -3.24 -18.74 7.50
C GLN A 308 -3.88 -17.57 8.25
N VAL A 309 -3.09 -16.56 8.58
CA VAL A 309 -3.55 -15.30 9.15
C VAL A 309 -3.42 -14.19 8.11
N SER A 310 -4.54 -13.55 7.79
CA SER A 310 -4.63 -12.44 6.84
C SER A 310 -5.09 -11.18 7.58
N THR A 311 -4.44 -10.04 7.32
CA THR A 311 -4.73 -8.77 7.97
C THR A 311 -6.04 -8.13 7.47
N SER A 312 -7.17 -8.52 8.06
CA SER A 312 -8.46 -7.88 7.79
C SER A 312 -8.62 -6.56 8.55
N VAL A 313 -8.91 -5.46 7.85
CA VAL A 313 -9.22 -4.16 8.48
C VAL A 313 -10.52 -4.23 9.27
N SER A 314 -10.44 -4.18 10.60
CA SER A 314 -11.58 -4.19 11.52
C SER A 314 -12.14 -2.79 11.76
N VAL A 315 -13.47 -2.65 11.70
CA VAL A 315 -14.15 -1.39 12.05
C VAL A 315 -14.39 -1.35 13.57
N HIS A 316 -13.52 -0.66 14.30
CA HIS A 316 -13.74 -0.38 15.71
C HIS A 316 -14.78 0.73 15.88
N LEU A 317 -15.82 0.45 16.69
CA LEU A 317 -16.85 1.40 17.08
C LEU A 317 -16.52 1.99 18.45
N VAL A 318 -16.63 3.32 18.60
CA VAL A 318 -16.34 4.00 19.88
C VAL A 318 -17.40 3.63 20.93
N PRO A 319 -17.03 2.98 22.05
CA PRO A 319 -18.00 2.38 22.98
C PRO A 319 -19.03 3.36 23.54
N ALA A 320 -18.64 4.62 23.79
CA ALA A 320 -19.52 5.63 24.34
C ALA A 320 -20.72 5.95 23.43
N PHE A 321 -20.52 5.99 22.10
CA PHE A 321 -21.61 6.20 21.15
C PHE A 321 -22.45 4.93 20.97
N THR A 322 -21.82 3.75 20.91
CA THR A 322 -22.53 2.46 20.80
C THR A 322 -23.49 2.25 21.97
N ILE A 323 -23.00 2.35 23.21
CA ILE A 323 -23.82 2.17 24.43
C ILE A 323 -24.96 3.19 24.50
N ALA A 324 -24.72 4.46 24.10
CA ALA A 324 -25.75 5.49 24.10
C ALA A 324 -26.85 5.23 23.06
N THR A 325 -26.48 4.77 21.86
CA THR A 325 -27.44 4.45 20.79
C THR A 325 -28.21 3.15 21.06
N GLU A 326 -27.56 2.12 21.59
CA GLU A 326 -28.22 0.90 22.09
C GLU A 326 -29.23 1.22 23.21
N SER A 327 -28.83 2.02 24.20
CA SER A 327 -29.71 2.44 25.30
C SER A 327 -30.94 3.20 24.80
N LEU A 328 -30.76 4.09 23.83
CA LEU A 328 -31.85 4.84 23.21
C LEU A 328 -32.77 3.95 22.35
N LEU A 329 -32.21 2.94 21.68
CA LEU A 329 -32.96 1.98 20.88
C LEU A 329 -33.78 1.02 21.76
N VAL A 330 -33.22 0.56 22.88
CA VAL A 330 -33.96 -0.20 23.91
C VAL A 330 -35.08 0.64 24.54
N LEU A 331 -34.81 1.91 24.88
CA LEU A 331 -35.82 2.83 25.41
C LEU A 331 -36.96 3.08 24.41
N THR A 332 -36.65 3.34 23.14
CA THR A 332 -37.68 3.55 22.11
C THR A 332 -38.46 2.28 21.80
N ALA A 333 -37.82 1.09 21.80
CA ALA A 333 -38.52 -0.19 21.71
C ALA A 333 -39.48 -0.42 22.89
N ALA A 334 -39.07 -0.11 24.13
CA ALA A 334 -39.92 -0.21 25.31
C ALA A 334 -41.10 0.78 25.27
N LEU A 335 -40.88 2.02 24.82
CA LEU A 335 -41.93 3.02 24.61
C LEU A 335 -42.93 2.56 23.54
N CYS A 336 -42.46 2.07 22.38
CA CYS A 336 -43.31 1.48 21.34
C CYS A 336 -44.13 0.27 21.86
N ALA A 337 -43.52 -0.63 22.64
CA ALA A 337 -44.21 -1.75 23.26
C ALA A 337 -45.30 -1.28 24.24
N SER A 338 -45.02 -0.26 25.06
CA SER A 338 -46.02 0.32 25.97
C SER A 338 -47.19 0.98 25.24
N LEU A 339 -46.94 1.65 24.11
CA LEU A 339 -47.98 2.22 23.27
C LEU A 339 -48.83 1.13 22.61
N LEU A 340 -48.20 0.07 22.09
CA LEU A 340 -48.88 -1.10 21.53
C LEU A 340 -49.73 -1.85 22.57
N TRP A 341 -49.32 -1.83 23.85
CA TRP A 341 -50.10 -2.40 24.96
C TRP A 341 -51.29 -1.52 25.36
N VAL A 342 -51.10 -0.20 25.46
CA VAL A 342 -52.10 0.75 25.99
C VAL A 342 -53.15 1.17 24.95
N LEU A 343 -52.77 1.33 23.68
CA LEU A 343 -53.69 1.83 22.65
C LEU A 343 -54.92 0.91 22.40
N PRO A 344 -54.79 -0.42 22.30
CA PRO A 344 -55.94 -1.32 22.10
C PRO A 344 -56.93 -1.34 23.27
N GLN A 345 -56.52 -0.90 24.47
CA GLN A 345 -57.35 -0.89 25.67
C GLN A 345 -58.26 0.34 25.76
N ARG A 346 -58.13 1.31 24.85
CA ARG A 346 -58.95 2.53 24.83
C ARG A 346 -60.23 2.32 24.00
N PRO A 347 -61.44 2.56 24.55
CA PRO A 347 -62.69 2.38 23.82
C PRO A 347 -62.87 3.47 22.74
N LEU A 348 -62.58 3.12 21.49
CA LEU A 348 -62.82 3.97 20.32
C LEU A 348 -64.32 3.99 19.96
N LYS A 349 -64.95 5.16 20.09
CA LYS A 349 -66.34 5.43 19.68
C LYS A 349 -66.44 6.05 18.26
N LEU A 350 -65.34 6.10 17.51
CA LEU A 350 -65.28 6.59 16.13
C LEU A 350 -65.53 5.44 15.15
N SER A 351 -66.36 5.65 14.13
CA SER A 351 -66.64 4.64 13.09
C SER A 351 -65.60 4.61 11.96
N LYS A 352 -64.92 5.74 11.73
CA LYS A 352 -63.85 5.97 10.74
C LYS A 352 -62.93 7.08 11.25
N ASP A 353 -61.71 7.16 10.72
CA ASP A 353 -60.78 8.26 11.03
C ASP A 353 -61.39 9.63 10.65
N PRO A 354 -61.32 10.65 11.53
CA PRO A 354 -61.79 12.01 11.24
C PRO A 354 -60.74 12.78 10.42
N ASP A 355 -60.37 12.24 9.25
CA ASP A 355 -59.14 12.61 8.54
C ASP A 355 -59.30 13.58 7.35
N SER A 356 -60.53 14.05 7.12
CA SER A 356 -60.89 15.10 6.18
C SER A 356 -61.92 16.06 6.80
N PHE A 357 -62.08 17.25 6.23
CA PHE A 357 -63.07 18.23 6.72
C PHE A 357 -64.50 17.66 6.76
N ALA A 358 -64.92 16.92 5.72
CA ALA A 358 -66.24 16.25 5.69
C ALA A 358 -66.42 15.24 6.83
N ALA A 359 -65.37 14.52 7.24
CA ALA A 359 -65.44 13.58 8.35
C ALA A 359 -65.67 14.32 9.68
N ILE A 360 -64.96 15.43 9.92
CA ILE A 360 -65.12 16.25 11.13
C ILE A 360 -66.49 16.96 11.13
N MET A 361 -66.94 17.46 9.97
CA MET A 361 -68.30 18.00 9.76
C MET A 361 -69.38 16.98 10.13
N SER A 362 -69.23 15.71 9.73
CA SER A 362 -70.23 14.66 10.01
C SER A 362 -70.42 14.39 11.51
N ILE A 363 -69.34 14.49 12.28
CA ILE A 363 -69.34 14.29 13.74
C ILE A 363 -69.94 15.53 14.45
N CYS A 364 -69.73 16.74 13.92
CA CYS A 364 -70.18 18.01 14.53
C CYS A 364 -71.63 18.42 14.17
N ARG A 365 -72.46 17.46 13.77
CA ARG A 365 -73.83 17.69 13.26
C ARG A 365 -74.89 18.07 14.31
N LEU A 366 -74.57 18.06 15.61
CA LEU A 366 -75.53 18.46 16.66
C LEU A 366 -75.64 20.00 16.78
N PRO A 367 -76.86 20.57 16.91
CA PRO A 367 -77.06 22.01 17.12
C PRO A 367 -76.36 22.54 18.37
N GLU A 368 -76.25 21.72 19.42
CA GLU A 368 -75.52 22.02 20.66
C GLU A 368 -74.08 22.47 20.37
N VAL A 369 -73.37 21.78 19.47
CA VAL A 369 -72.00 22.12 19.06
C VAL A 369 -71.98 23.27 18.06
N GLN A 370 -72.88 23.27 17.06
CA GLN A 370 -72.93 24.33 16.03
C GLN A 370 -73.13 25.72 16.66
N ASN A 371 -74.05 25.86 17.62
CA ASN A 371 -74.34 27.13 18.29
C ASN A 371 -73.19 27.68 19.14
N VAL A 372 -72.30 26.81 19.66
CA VAL A 372 -71.10 27.23 20.40
C VAL A 372 -70.02 27.74 19.44
N PHE A 373 -69.88 27.10 18.28
CA PHE A 373 -68.82 27.40 17.32
C PHE A 373 -69.22 28.38 16.20
N SER A 374 -70.49 28.67 15.92
CA SER A 374 -70.89 29.65 14.89
C SER A 374 -70.43 31.06 15.27
N ARG A 375 -70.58 31.41 16.55
CA ARG A 375 -70.06 32.63 17.20
C ARG A 375 -68.54 32.79 17.16
N LEU A 376 -67.81 31.78 16.68
CA LEU A 376 -66.34 31.78 16.57
C LEU A 376 -65.86 31.74 15.10
N SER A 377 -66.76 31.88 14.12
CA SER A 377 -66.43 31.84 12.68
C SER A 377 -65.25 32.75 12.31
N ASP A 378 -65.30 33.98 12.80
CA ASP A 378 -64.37 35.07 12.48
C ASP A 378 -63.29 35.23 13.57
N ALA A 379 -63.33 34.41 14.63
CA ALA A 379 -62.48 34.55 15.79
C ALA A 379 -61.02 34.13 15.51
N HIS A 380 -60.09 34.95 16.00
CA HIS A 380 -58.66 34.62 16.08
C HIS A 380 -58.42 33.55 17.17
N GLU A 381 -57.45 32.67 16.98
CA GLU A 381 -57.11 31.56 17.89
C GLU A 381 -57.03 31.95 19.38
N ARG A 382 -56.38 33.07 19.73
CA ARG A 382 -56.28 33.63 21.09
C ARG A 382 -57.62 34.02 21.75
N VAL A 383 -58.70 34.07 20.97
CA VAL A 383 -60.07 34.34 21.45
C VAL A 383 -60.85 33.03 21.60
N ILE A 384 -60.56 32.02 20.78
CA ILE A 384 -61.22 30.70 20.81
C ILE A 384 -60.90 29.97 22.12
N GLU A 385 -59.65 29.99 22.57
CA GLU A 385 -59.23 29.32 23.81
C GLU A 385 -59.99 29.84 25.06
N PRO A 386 -60.02 31.15 25.38
CA PRO A 386 -60.87 31.67 26.45
C PRO A 386 -62.37 31.40 26.28
N MET A 387 -62.89 31.40 25.05
CA MET A 387 -64.31 31.19 24.75
C MET A 387 -64.75 29.72 24.86
N LEU A 388 -63.81 28.77 24.89
CA LEU A 388 -64.05 27.34 25.09
C LEU A 388 -63.61 26.84 26.48
N HIS A 389 -62.92 27.67 27.27
CA HIS A 389 -62.48 27.33 28.63
C HIS A 389 -63.67 26.90 29.51
N GLY A 390 -63.59 25.70 30.10
CA GLY A 390 -64.67 25.12 30.92
C GLY A 390 -65.82 24.48 30.12
N LYS A 391 -65.68 24.25 28.81
CA LYS A 391 -66.63 23.50 27.98
C LYS A 391 -66.03 22.15 27.56
N ASP A 392 -66.41 21.10 28.28
CA ASP A 392 -66.03 19.74 27.91
C ASP A 392 -66.87 19.20 26.75
N PHE A 393 -66.25 18.38 25.89
CA PHE A 393 -66.92 17.73 24.77
C PHE A 393 -66.71 16.20 24.81
N SER A 394 -67.82 15.48 24.78
CA SER A 394 -67.90 14.01 24.76
C SER A 394 -68.10 13.52 23.32
N LEU A 395 -67.55 12.34 22.99
CA LEU A 395 -67.85 11.67 21.72
C LEU A 395 -68.76 10.46 22.00
N GLU A 396 -69.88 10.39 21.30
CA GLU A 396 -71.01 9.51 21.58
C GLU A 396 -71.59 8.92 20.29
N CYS A 397 -72.26 7.77 20.37
CA CYS A 397 -73.03 7.23 19.24
C CYS A 397 -74.45 7.79 19.30
N TYR A 398 -74.93 8.37 18.21
CA TYR A 398 -76.30 8.88 18.11
C TYR A 398 -77.30 7.78 17.72
N ALA A 399 -78.58 8.11 17.60
CA ALA A 399 -79.67 7.15 17.36
C ALA A 399 -79.56 6.34 16.04
N ASP A 400 -78.75 6.80 15.08
CA ASP A 400 -78.40 6.12 13.81
C ASP A 400 -77.07 5.34 13.89
N ASN A 401 -76.55 5.15 15.09
CA ASN A 401 -75.25 4.55 15.41
C ASN A 401 -74.03 5.21 14.74
N GLN A 402 -74.15 6.49 14.33
CA GLN A 402 -73.01 7.29 13.86
C GLN A 402 -72.39 8.11 15.00
N PRO A 403 -71.06 8.32 15.00
CA PRO A 403 -70.39 9.15 16.00
C PRO A 403 -70.84 10.62 15.92
N VAL A 404 -71.04 11.23 17.07
CA VAL A 404 -71.29 12.67 17.22
C VAL A 404 -70.42 13.26 18.33
N LEU A 405 -69.99 14.51 18.15
CA LEU A 405 -69.47 15.33 19.21
C LEU A 405 -70.65 15.97 19.94
N ARG A 406 -70.66 15.88 21.26
CA ARG A 406 -71.64 16.50 22.14
C ARG A 406 -70.95 17.36 23.19
N GLN A 407 -71.55 18.49 23.57
CA GLN A 407 -71.08 19.21 24.75
C GLN A 407 -71.53 18.42 26.00
N ALA A 408 -70.61 18.18 26.93
CA ALA A 408 -70.96 17.55 28.20
C ALA A 408 -71.79 18.53 29.05
N ALA A 409 -72.81 18.03 29.74
CA ALA A 409 -73.61 18.86 30.65
C ALA A 409 -72.74 19.30 31.83
N SER A 410 -72.60 20.62 32.03
CA SER A 410 -71.85 21.20 33.14
C SER A 410 -72.53 20.86 34.48
N VAL A 411 -71.92 19.96 35.24
CA VAL A 411 -72.38 19.58 36.60
C VAL A 411 -71.96 20.66 37.60
N ASP A 412 -72.56 21.84 37.47
CA ASP A 412 -72.83 22.78 38.58
C ASP A 412 -73.72 23.94 38.07
N ALA A 413 -75.04 23.72 38.10
CA ALA A 413 -76.02 24.77 37.87
C ALA A 413 -76.20 25.63 39.13
N GLY A 414 -75.14 26.33 39.54
CA GLY A 414 -75.07 27.10 40.77
C GLY A 414 -74.73 28.57 40.53
N LEU A 415 -75.69 29.45 40.86
CA LEU A 415 -75.63 30.92 40.74
C LEU A 415 -75.55 31.47 39.31
N ASP A 416 -76.73 31.86 38.84
CA ASP A 416 -76.96 32.87 37.80
C ASP A 416 -76.01 34.07 37.95
N LYS A 417 -74.94 34.07 37.16
CA LYS A 417 -74.15 35.26 36.83
C LYS A 417 -74.58 35.77 35.47
N GLN A 418 -75.77 36.36 35.44
CA GLN A 418 -76.15 37.52 34.63
C GLN A 418 -75.20 37.75 33.45
N ASP A 419 -75.59 37.22 32.29
CA ASP A 419 -74.83 37.27 31.05
C ASP A 419 -74.48 38.72 30.72
N LYS A 420 -73.28 39.16 31.14
CA LYS A 420 -72.76 40.49 30.84
C LYS A 420 -72.44 40.48 29.35
N GLY A 421 -73.44 40.82 28.56
CA GLY A 421 -73.33 41.01 27.12
C GLY A 421 -72.08 41.85 26.85
N LEU A 422 -71.04 41.17 26.38
CA LEU A 422 -69.83 41.82 25.93
C LEU A 422 -70.25 42.57 24.67
N GLU A 423 -70.49 43.88 24.79
CA GLU A 423 -70.91 44.71 23.67
C GLU A 423 -70.03 44.40 22.46
N LEU A 424 -70.66 44.26 21.30
CA LEU A 424 -70.07 43.67 20.10
C LEU A 424 -68.89 44.53 19.62
N ALA A 425 -67.71 44.26 20.17
CA ALA A 425 -66.56 45.15 20.18
C ALA A 425 -65.88 45.16 18.81
N TYR A 426 -66.50 45.89 17.87
CA TYR A 426 -66.02 46.35 16.57
C TYR A 426 -64.84 45.52 16.07
N PHE A 427 -65.14 44.32 15.56
CA PHE A 427 -64.12 43.30 15.28
C PHE A 427 -62.99 43.89 14.44
N PRO A 428 -61.75 43.95 14.97
CA PRO A 428 -60.64 44.54 14.25
C PRO A 428 -60.39 43.72 12.97
N THR A 429 -60.11 44.45 11.88
CA THR A 429 -59.98 43.90 10.52
C THR A 429 -59.15 42.61 10.48
N LEU A 430 -59.58 41.63 9.67
CA LEU A 430 -58.86 40.37 9.47
C LEU A 430 -57.37 40.67 9.25
N LYS A 431 -56.54 40.32 10.24
CA LYS A 431 -55.09 40.26 10.13
C LYS A 431 -54.72 38.80 9.88
N PRO A 432 -54.46 38.40 8.62
CA PRO A 432 -54.30 36.99 8.32
C PRO A 432 -53.03 36.44 8.95
N GLN A 433 -53.12 35.24 9.53
CA GLN A 433 -51.98 34.60 10.19
C GLN A 433 -51.22 33.68 9.22
N GLN A 434 -49.91 33.57 9.45
CA GLN A 434 -49.04 32.59 8.81
C GLN A 434 -48.18 31.91 9.90
N PRO A 435 -47.98 30.57 9.88
CA PRO A 435 -47.12 29.90 10.83
C PRO A 435 -45.65 30.27 10.62
N LEU A 436 -44.89 30.30 11.71
CA LEU A 436 -43.47 30.70 11.72
C LEU A 436 -42.62 29.86 10.75
N GLU A 437 -42.89 28.55 10.70
CA GLU A 437 -42.30 27.56 9.77
C GLU A 437 -42.24 28.03 8.31
N ILE A 438 -43.28 28.71 7.86
CA ILE A 438 -43.49 29.12 6.46
C ILE A 438 -43.16 30.62 6.27
N SER A 439 -42.74 31.31 7.35
CA SER A 439 -42.27 32.69 7.28
C SER A 439 -41.07 32.83 6.36
N TRP A 440 -41.00 33.93 5.60
CA TRP A 440 -39.88 34.25 4.72
C TRP A 440 -38.52 34.22 5.46
N MET A 441 -38.50 34.60 6.74
CA MET A 441 -37.27 34.57 7.55
C MET A 441 -36.76 33.14 7.77
N VAL A 442 -37.64 32.18 8.10
CA VAL A 442 -37.25 30.79 8.38
C VAL A 442 -36.92 30.07 7.07
N SER A 443 -37.80 30.14 6.07
CA SER A 443 -37.53 29.51 4.77
C SER A 443 -36.30 30.12 4.07
N GLY A 444 -36.06 31.43 4.23
CA GLY A 444 -34.86 32.10 3.72
C GLY A 444 -33.58 31.64 4.43
N ALA A 445 -33.60 31.49 5.76
CA ALA A 445 -32.48 30.94 6.50
C ALA A 445 -32.18 29.49 6.11
N VAL A 446 -33.21 28.65 5.95
CA VAL A 446 -33.03 27.25 5.51
C VAL A 446 -32.51 27.17 4.07
N LEU A 447 -33.00 28.00 3.14
CA LEU A 447 -32.44 28.06 1.78
C LEU A 447 -30.96 28.47 1.76
N LEU A 448 -30.55 29.39 2.64
CA LEU A 448 -29.13 29.75 2.81
C LEU A 448 -28.31 28.61 3.43
N LEU A 449 -28.87 27.85 4.38
CA LEU A 449 -28.21 26.68 4.98
C LEU A 449 -28.03 25.53 3.97
N ILE A 450 -29.03 25.27 3.11
CA ILE A 450 -28.94 24.28 2.03
C ILE A 450 -27.87 24.71 1.01
N ALA A 451 -27.91 25.96 0.55
CA ALA A 451 -26.92 26.49 -0.38
C ALA A 451 -25.50 26.46 0.20
N GLY A 452 -25.35 26.83 1.48
CA GLY A 452 -24.10 26.77 2.22
C GLY A 452 -23.56 25.34 2.33
N GLY A 453 -24.35 24.40 2.85
CA GLY A 453 -23.94 23.00 2.99
C GLY A 453 -23.57 22.34 1.66
N THR A 454 -24.35 22.60 0.60
CA THR A 454 -24.05 22.12 -0.76
C THR A 454 -22.72 22.69 -1.27
N GLY A 455 -22.49 23.99 -1.07
CA GLY A 455 -21.22 24.63 -1.42
C GLY A 455 -20.04 24.10 -0.61
N THR A 456 -20.21 23.86 0.69
CA THR A 456 -19.18 23.26 1.55
C THR A 456 -18.82 21.84 1.08
N PHE A 457 -19.81 20.99 0.80
CA PHE A 457 -19.53 19.64 0.29
C PHE A 457 -18.80 19.68 -1.07
N PHE A 458 -19.22 20.55 -1.99
CA PHE A 458 -18.56 20.71 -3.29
C PHE A 458 -17.12 21.23 -3.19
N VAL A 459 -16.85 22.18 -2.29
CA VAL A 459 -15.49 22.69 -2.02
C VAL A 459 -14.61 21.61 -1.38
N LEU A 460 -15.15 20.84 -0.42
CA LEU A 460 -14.40 19.75 0.22
C LEU A 460 -14.06 18.63 -0.76
N ASP A 461 -14.96 18.31 -1.71
CA ASP A 461 -14.71 17.29 -2.74
C ASP A 461 -13.58 17.72 -3.68
N LEU A 462 -13.64 18.94 -4.22
CA LEU A 462 -12.57 19.53 -5.04
C LEU A 462 -11.22 19.62 -4.30
N MET A 463 -11.23 19.87 -2.98
CA MET A 463 -10.01 19.84 -2.18
C MET A 463 -9.51 18.40 -1.94
N SER A 464 -10.41 17.43 -1.77
CA SER A 464 -10.08 16.01 -1.59
C SER A 464 -9.43 15.42 -2.84
N GLU A 465 -9.98 15.70 -4.03
CA GLU A 465 -9.36 15.34 -5.31
C GLU A 465 -7.98 15.99 -5.47
N LYS A 466 -7.90 17.32 -5.30
CA LYS A 466 -6.66 18.08 -5.55
C LYS A 466 -5.51 17.71 -4.60
N GLN A 467 -5.81 17.26 -3.37
CA GLN A 467 -4.80 16.96 -2.35
C GLN A 467 -4.51 15.46 -2.19
N ASN A 468 -5.17 14.58 -2.97
CA ASN A 468 -5.19 13.13 -2.76
C ASN A 468 -5.60 12.76 -1.32
N GLY A 469 -6.81 13.17 -0.96
CA GLY A 469 -7.36 13.05 0.39
C GLY A 469 -6.98 14.21 1.31
N LEU A 470 -7.93 14.64 2.13
CA LEU A 470 -7.77 15.73 3.09
C LEU A 470 -7.03 15.24 4.34
N LYS A 471 -6.20 16.10 4.92
CA LYS A 471 -5.50 15.79 6.18
C LYS A 471 -6.50 15.80 7.35
N PRO A 472 -6.53 14.78 8.22
CA PRO A 472 -7.50 14.71 9.31
C PRO A 472 -7.25 15.83 10.33
N PRO A 473 -8.31 16.40 10.93
CA PRO A 473 -8.16 17.47 11.92
C PRO A 473 -7.44 16.96 13.17
N THR A 474 -6.51 17.75 13.67
CA THR A 474 -5.72 17.45 14.87
C THR A 474 -6.60 17.49 16.12
N GLY A 475 -6.76 16.34 16.76
CA GLY A 475 -7.64 16.15 17.92
C GLY A 475 -7.76 14.67 18.27
N SER A 476 -8.55 14.35 19.30
CA SER A 476 -8.87 12.96 19.63
C SER A 476 -9.86 12.37 18.60
N GLU A 477 -9.94 11.03 18.56
CA GLU A 477 -10.88 10.29 17.69
C GLU A 477 -12.34 10.79 17.84
N LEU A 478 -12.75 11.13 19.06
CA LEU A 478 -14.06 11.72 19.35
C LEU A 478 -14.29 13.06 18.63
N VAL A 479 -13.28 13.93 18.54
CA VAL A 479 -13.36 15.20 17.80
C VAL A 479 -13.46 14.93 16.30
N GLN A 480 -12.75 13.94 15.78
CA GLN A 480 -12.82 13.55 14.37
C GLN A 480 -14.20 12.98 14.01
N GLN A 481 -14.77 12.08 14.84
CA GLN A 481 -16.12 11.56 14.62
C GLN A 481 -17.21 12.64 14.78
N LEU A 482 -17.03 13.60 15.70
CA LEU A 482 -17.93 14.74 15.86
C LEU A 482 -17.97 15.61 14.60
N LEU A 483 -16.81 15.95 14.04
CA LEU A 483 -16.69 16.78 12.83
C LEU A 483 -17.13 16.07 11.56
N LEU A 484 -16.76 14.80 11.38
CA LEU A 484 -16.93 14.07 10.11
C LEU A 484 -18.28 13.34 10.00
N SER A 485 -18.84 12.88 11.12
CA SER A 485 -20.11 12.11 11.10
C SER A 485 -21.23 12.83 11.83
N PHE A 486 -21.00 13.34 13.05
CA PHE A 486 -22.10 13.88 13.86
C PHE A 486 -22.66 15.20 13.34
N ILE A 487 -21.81 16.22 13.09
CA ILE A 487 -22.27 17.53 12.59
C ILE A 487 -23.00 17.42 11.22
N PRO A 488 -22.49 16.67 10.23
CA PRO A 488 -23.19 16.49 8.96
C PRO A 488 -24.54 15.74 9.12
N THR A 489 -24.60 14.74 10.00
CA THR A 489 -25.86 14.02 10.32
C THR A 489 -26.87 14.92 11.05
N ALA A 490 -26.41 15.78 11.97
CA ALA A 490 -27.24 16.75 12.67
C ALA A 490 -27.83 17.79 11.70
N PHE A 491 -27.06 18.26 10.71
CA PHE A 491 -27.56 19.12 9.65
C PHE A 491 -28.68 18.45 8.83
N ALA A 492 -28.45 17.21 8.36
CA ALA A 492 -29.43 16.49 7.53
C ALA A 492 -30.73 16.15 8.31
N THR A 493 -30.62 15.73 9.57
CA THR A 493 -31.78 15.43 10.42
C THR A 493 -32.60 16.67 10.77
N LEU A 494 -31.97 17.80 11.09
CA LEU A 494 -32.66 19.08 11.33
C LEU A 494 -33.37 19.59 10.08
N LEU A 495 -32.73 19.47 8.90
CA LEU A 495 -33.36 19.79 7.62
C LEU A 495 -34.58 18.89 7.35
N GLY A 496 -34.45 17.58 7.58
CA GLY A 496 -35.57 16.63 7.43
C GLY A 496 -36.74 16.91 8.36
N ALA A 497 -36.47 17.30 9.61
CA ALA A 497 -37.50 17.72 10.57
C ALA A 497 -38.24 18.98 10.09
N TYR A 498 -37.52 20.00 9.60
CA TYR A 498 -38.11 21.21 9.03
C TYR A 498 -38.98 20.90 7.79
N LEU A 499 -38.46 20.11 6.84
CA LEU A 499 -39.19 19.72 5.63
C LEU A 499 -40.49 18.97 5.97
N GLY A 500 -40.45 18.03 6.92
CA GLY A 500 -41.62 17.33 7.43
C GLY A 500 -42.64 18.28 8.08
N LEU A 501 -42.18 19.26 8.85
CA LEU A 501 -43.03 20.23 9.54
C LEU A 501 -43.67 21.26 8.59
N VAL A 502 -42.95 21.70 7.55
CA VAL A 502 -43.50 22.50 6.45
C VAL A 502 -44.53 21.71 5.66
N ALA A 503 -44.23 20.46 5.27
CA ALA A 503 -45.15 19.59 4.55
C ALA A 503 -46.43 19.33 5.36
N ARG A 504 -46.31 19.04 6.67
CA ARG A 504 -47.46 18.87 7.57
C ARG A 504 -48.28 20.16 7.70
N SER A 505 -47.62 21.30 7.93
CA SER A 505 -48.28 22.60 8.03
C SER A 505 -49.05 22.96 6.76
N HIS A 506 -48.44 22.73 5.60
CA HIS A 506 -49.08 22.96 4.29
C HIS A 506 -50.25 22.01 4.04
N SER A 507 -50.18 20.75 4.50
CA SER A 507 -51.24 19.76 4.31
C SER A 507 -52.58 20.15 4.94
N PHE A 508 -52.57 20.93 6.03
CA PHE A 508 -53.80 21.48 6.63
C PHE A 508 -54.34 22.73 5.89
N VAL A 509 -53.47 23.50 5.22
CA VAL A 509 -53.83 24.76 4.55
C VAL A 509 -54.34 24.52 3.13
N GLN A 510 -53.70 23.61 2.38
CA GLN A 510 -53.97 23.37 0.97
C GLN A 510 -55.47 23.24 0.63
N PRO A 511 -56.29 22.42 1.34
CA PRO A 511 -57.72 22.30 1.00
C PRO A 511 -58.52 23.60 1.19
N LEU A 512 -58.09 24.51 2.08
CA LEU A 512 -58.69 25.84 2.26
C LEU A 512 -58.21 26.83 1.19
N ASP A 513 -57.01 26.65 0.66
CA ASP A 513 -56.45 27.47 -0.42
C ASP A 513 -57.12 27.16 -1.78
N ASP A 514 -57.45 25.89 -2.03
CA ASP A 514 -58.27 25.50 -3.18
C ASP A 514 -59.73 25.97 -3.02
N LEU A 515 -60.26 26.04 -1.79
CA LEU A 515 -61.57 26.65 -1.50
C LEU A 515 -61.57 28.19 -1.64
N TYR A 516 -60.43 28.87 -1.47
CA TYR A 516 -60.34 30.34 -1.56
C TYR A 516 -60.68 30.88 -2.96
N ASP A 517 -60.36 30.13 -4.02
CA ASP A 517 -60.76 30.47 -5.40
C ASP A 517 -62.27 30.22 -5.66
N GLY A 518 -62.91 29.37 -4.84
CA GLY A 518 -64.26 28.86 -4.99
C GLY A 518 -64.44 27.90 -6.19
N ASN A 519 -65.69 27.52 -6.44
CA ASN A 519 -66.09 26.48 -7.42
C ASN A 519 -65.36 25.12 -7.24
N ALA A 520 -64.90 24.83 -6.03
CA ALA A 520 -64.08 23.65 -5.75
C ALA A 520 -64.96 22.40 -5.57
N PRO A 521 -64.58 21.23 -6.12
CA PRO A 521 -65.28 19.97 -5.91
C PRO A 521 -64.98 19.38 -4.52
N ALA A 522 -65.87 18.52 -4.02
CA ALA A 522 -65.70 17.86 -2.72
C ALA A 522 -64.49 16.91 -2.71
N ALA A 523 -64.24 16.18 -3.80
CA ALA A 523 -63.11 15.26 -3.96
C ALA A 523 -61.74 15.89 -3.67
N ASN A 524 -61.51 17.14 -4.10
CA ASN A 524 -60.21 17.82 -3.97
C ASN A 524 -60.13 18.71 -2.72
N THR A 525 -61.20 18.83 -1.93
CA THR A 525 -61.23 19.72 -0.76
C THR A 525 -61.74 18.98 0.49
N LEU A 526 -63.06 18.81 0.59
CA LEU A 526 -63.73 18.31 1.81
C LEU A 526 -63.46 16.82 2.09
N LEU A 527 -63.20 16.02 1.06
CA LEU A 527 -62.98 14.57 1.15
C LEU A 527 -61.50 14.18 1.24
N VAL A 528 -60.58 15.14 1.21
CA VAL A 528 -59.14 14.86 1.11
C VAL A 528 -58.53 14.45 2.45
N LYS A 529 -57.89 13.29 2.44
CA LYS A 529 -57.38 12.58 3.62
C LYS A 529 -55.92 12.91 3.92
N TYR A 530 -55.65 14.12 4.40
CA TYR A 530 -54.27 14.58 4.69
C TYR A 530 -53.86 14.47 6.17
N THR A 531 -54.80 14.43 7.12
CA THR A 531 -54.39 14.45 8.54
C THR A 531 -54.01 13.06 9.07
N SER A 532 -54.49 11.96 8.46
CA SER A 532 -54.28 10.56 8.89
C SER A 532 -52.93 9.93 8.58
N LEU A 533 -52.09 10.53 7.71
CA LEU A 533 -50.75 10.01 7.40
C LEU A 533 -49.63 10.97 7.84
N PRO A 534 -48.44 10.43 8.17
CA PRO A 534 -47.21 11.22 8.26
C PRO A 534 -46.94 11.98 6.94
N PRO A 535 -46.38 13.21 6.99
CA PRO A 535 -46.17 14.04 5.80
C PRO A 535 -45.30 13.35 4.73
N GLN A 536 -44.33 12.52 5.12
CA GLN A 536 -43.46 11.77 4.22
C GLN A 536 -44.23 10.77 3.33
N LEU A 537 -45.43 10.35 3.74
CA LEU A 537 -46.28 9.38 3.03
C LEU A 537 -47.45 10.05 2.30
N LEU A 538 -47.61 11.38 2.38
CA LEU A 538 -48.71 12.09 1.73
C LEU A 538 -48.56 12.22 0.21
N PHE A 539 -47.36 12.00 -0.35
CA PHE A 539 -47.08 12.32 -1.76
C PHE A 539 -48.04 11.65 -2.76
N VAL A 540 -48.39 10.37 -2.55
CA VAL A 540 -49.32 9.64 -3.43
C VAL A 540 -50.72 10.25 -3.39
N ARG A 541 -51.26 10.51 -2.18
CA ARG A 541 -52.59 11.13 -2.01
C ARG A 541 -52.62 12.56 -2.55
N ALA A 542 -51.55 13.33 -2.30
CA ALA A 542 -51.42 14.70 -2.77
C ALA A 542 -51.34 14.78 -4.30
N PHE A 543 -50.59 13.87 -4.94
CA PHE A 543 -50.53 13.80 -6.39
C PHE A 543 -51.87 13.38 -7.01
N GLN A 544 -52.56 12.39 -6.42
CA GLN A 544 -53.88 11.94 -6.87
C GLN A 544 -54.97 13.02 -6.75
N ALA A 545 -54.88 13.91 -5.75
CA ALA A 545 -55.76 15.08 -5.62
C ALA A 545 -55.39 16.25 -6.57
N GLY A 546 -54.27 16.17 -7.31
CA GLY A 546 -53.73 17.25 -8.14
C GLY A 546 -52.90 18.30 -7.38
N HIS A 547 -52.62 18.07 -6.09
CA HIS A 547 -51.97 19.03 -5.20
C HIS A 547 -50.44 18.84 -5.29
N HIS A 548 -49.90 18.99 -6.50
CA HIS A 548 -48.51 18.63 -6.85
C HIS A 548 -47.44 19.31 -5.98
N LEU A 549 -47.70 20.51 -5.46
CA LEU A 549 -46.75 21.20 -4.58
C LEU A 549 -46.62 20.54 -3.20
N LEU A 550 -47.74 20.08 -2.63
CA LEU A 550 -47.73 19.27 -1.42
C LEU A 550 -47.08 17.91 -1.68
N ALA A 551 -47.27 17.33 -2.87
CA ALA A 551 -46.60 16.08 -3.24
C ALA A 551 -45.06 16.23 -3.30
N LEU A 552 -44.55 17.31 -3.89
CA LEU A 552 -43.10 17.60 -3.92
C LEU A 552 -42.51 17.83 -2.53
N LEU A 553 -43.19 18.60 -1.66
CA LEU A 553 -42.78 18.75 -0.26
C LEU A 553 -42.77 17.42 0.51
N SER A 554 -43.73 16.54 0.23
CA SER A 554 -43.81 15.21 0.84
C SER A 554 -42.68 14.28 0.36
N ILE A 555 -42.28 14.37 -0.91
CA ILE A 555 -41.12 13.66 -1.46
C ILE A 555 -39.81 14.19 -0.86
N SER A 556 -39.66 15.51 -0.75
CA SER A 556 -38.51 16.16 -0.09
C SER A 556 -38.35 15.70 1.37
N ALA A 557 -39.44 15.69 2.14
CA ALA A 557 -39.46 15.16 3.50
C ALA A 557 -39.24 13.63 3.61
N LEU A 558 -39.37 12.88 2.51
CA LEU A 558 -39.02 11.46 2.43
C LEU A 558 -37.52 11.27 2.09
N LEU A 559 -37.01 12.03 1.12
CA LEU A 559 -35.62 11.99 0.67
C LEU A 559 -34.62 12.46 1.75
N SER A 560 -35.03 13.35 2.65
CA SER A 560 -34.18 13.80 3.78
C SER A 560 -33.69 12.66 4.69
N ASN A 561 -34.41 11.54 4.76
CA ASN A 561 -33.99 10.34 5.48
C ASN A 561 -32.83 9.63 4.76
N ILE A 562 -32.85 9.62 3.42
CA ILE A 562 -31.75 9.09 2.58
C ILE A 562 -30.53 10.01 2.70
N LEU A 563 -30.76 11.33 2.58
CA LEU A 563 -29.72 12.36 2.77
C LEU A 563 -29.01 12.19 4.12
N THR A 564 -29.74 11.88 5.19
CA THR A 564 -29.16 11.63 6.52
C THR A 564 -28.15 10.47 6.49
N VAL A 565 -28.48 9.37 5.82
CA VAL A 565 -27.59 8.20 5.70
C VAL A 565 -26.39 8.47 4.79
N THR A 566 -26.60 9.10 3.63
CA THR A 566 -25.50 9.38 2.68
C THR A 566 -24.53 10.41 3.21
N VAL A 567 -25.02 11.44 3.91
CA VAL A 567 -24.18 12.47 4.55
C VAL A 567 -23.39 11.89 5.73
N ALA A 568 -24.01 11.04 6.57
CA ALA A 568 -23.31 10.35 7.68
C ALA A 568 -22.14 9.47 7.21
N SER A 569 -22.26 8.89 6.01
CA SER A 569 -21.27 8.00 5.38
C SER A 569 -20.48 8.66 4.24
N MET A 570 -20.48 10.00 4.16
CA MET A 570 -19.81 10.70 3.06
C MET A 570 -18.29 10.73 3.19
N PHE A 571 -17.75 10.77 4.42
CA PHE A 571 -16.31 10.85 4.69
C PHE A 571 -15.74 9.47 5.01
N LEU A 572 -14.71 9.06 4.27
CA LEU A 572 -14.01 7.77 4.41
C LEU A 572 -12.56 8.02 4.82
N GLN A 573 -12.09 7.37 5.89
CA GLN A 573 -10.67 7.38 6.24
C GLN A 573 -9.93 6.24 5.51
N ARG A 574 -8.76 6.52 4.96
CA ARG A 574 -7.85 5.54 4.34
C ARG A 574 -6.41 5.94 4.62
N ASP A 575 -5.55 4.95 4.82
CA ASP A 575 -4.10 5.17 4.96
C ASP A 575 -3.47 5.15 3.56
N VAL A 576 -2.70 6.19 3.22
CA VAL A 576 -2.20 6.44 1.86
C VAL A 576 -0.73 6.85 1.89
N SER A 577 0.07 6.20 1.04
CA SER A 577 1.49 6.52 0.85
C SER A 577 1.65 7.97 0.37
N THR A 578 2.25 8.81 1.20
CA THR A 578 2.54 10.22 0.94
C THR A 578 4.05 10.41 0.87
N SER A 579 4.55 11.20 -0.09
CA SER A 579 5.98 11.50 -0.23
C SER A 579 6.37 12.79 0.49
N LEU A 580 7.48 12.77 1.23
CA LEU A 580 8.23 13.97 1.65
C LEU A 580 9.45 14.14 0.73
N GLU A 581 9.62 15.33 0.15
CA GLU A 581 10.80 15.68 -0.64
C GLU A 581 11.95 16.16 0.28
N LEU A 582 13.15 15.60 0.07
CA LEU A 582 14.37 15.80 0.86
C LEU A 582 15.59 15.82 -0.06
N GLU A 583 16.67 16.49 0.34
CA GLU A 583 17.98 16.39 -0.32
C GLU A 583 18.84 15.34 0.41
N LEU A 584 19.26 14.29 -0.30
CA LEU A 584 20.13 13.25 0.23
C LEU A 584 21.59 13.44 -0.22
N PRO A 585 22.59 13.31 0.66
CA PRO A 585 23.98 13.22 0.24
C PRO A 585 24.24 11.89 -0.46
N ALA A 586 24.82 11.93 -1.66
CA ALA A 586 25.43 10.75 -2.26
C ALA A 586 26.66 10.35 -1.44
N MET A 587 26.97 9.05 -1.29
CA MET A 587 28.21 8.65 -0.60
C MET A 587 29.45 8.82 -1.49
N TYR A 588 29.26 8.80 -2.81
CA TYR A 588 30.34 8.84 -3.81
C TYR A 588 30.09 9.94 -4.86
N GLN A 589 31.16 10.51 -5.40
CA GLN A 589 31.06 11.44 -6.53
C GLN A 589 31.00 10.66 -7.85
N PRO A 590 30.21 11.11 -8.86
CA PRO A 590 30.12 10.44 -10.17
C PRO A 590 31.39 10.58 -11.04
N ASN A 591 32.41 11.28 -10.54
CA ASN A 591 33.70 11.46 -11.21
C ASN A 591 34.61 10.26 -10.95
N VAL A 592 34.78 9.41 -11.95
CA VAL A 592 35.69 8.25 -11.93
C VAL A 592 37.14 8.65 -11.65
N ILE A 593 37.77 7.97 -10.67
CA ILE A 593 39.22 8.11 -10.40
C ILE A 593 40.03 7.37 -11.48
N ASN A 594 41.17 7.95 -11.86
CA ASN A 594 42.14 7.31 -12.74
C ASN A 594 43.06 6.36 -11.94
N VAL A 595 42.54 5.19 -11.58
CA VAL A 595 43.20 4.18 -10.72
C VAL A 595 44.43 3.55 -11.40
N ASP A 596 45.49 3.22 -10.64
CA ASP A 596 46.60 2.40 -11.14
C ASP A 596 46.17 0.94 -11.37
N ILE A 597 46.19 0.56 -12.65
CA ILE A 597 45.82 -0.76 -13.14
C ILE A 597 46.69 -1.87 -12.53
N ARG A 598 47.96 -1.60 -12.18
CA ARG A 598 48.90 -2.65 -11.73
C ARG A 598 48.57 -3.13 -10.32
N GLY A 599 48.39 -2.20 -9.37
CA GLY A 599 47.96 -2.53 -8.02
C GLY A 599 46.56 -3.17 -8.00
N TYR A 600 45.62 -2.64 -8.78
CA TYR A 600 44.27 -3.18 -8.87
C TYR A 600 44.25 -4.63 -9.39
N ARG A 601 44.95 -4.95 -10.49
CA ARG A 601 45.00 -6.32 -11.05
C ARG A 601 45.46 -7.36 -10.04
N GLN A 602 46.59 -7.15 -9.36
CA GLN A 602 47.13 -8.12 -8.39
C GLN A 602 46.23 -8.34 -7.16
N GLN A 603 45.19 -7.53 -6.96
CA GLN A 603 44.18 -7.67 -5.91
C GLN A 603 42.80 -8.09 -6.41
N THR A 604 42.52 -7.99 -7.73
CA THR A 604 41.17 -8.21 -8.30
C THR A 604 41.09 -9.28 -9.38
N ASP A 605 42.22 -9.73 -9.95
CA ASP A 605 42.27 -10.89 -10.86
C ASP A 605 41.83 -12.22 -10.19
N HIS A 606 41.53 -12.19 -8.87
CA HIS A 606 40.97 -13.30 -8.07
C HIS A 606 39.65 -12.95 -7.35
N ASN A 607 39.05 -11.77 -7.54
CA ASN A 607 37.83 -11.41 -6.80
C ASN A 607 36.56 -12.08 -7.36
N LEU A 608 36.13 -13.18 -6.74
CA LEU A 608 34.97 -13.98 -7.15
C LEU A 608 33.61 -13.48 -6.58
N ASP A 609 33.56 -12.32 -5.91
CA ASP A 609 32.33 -11.75 -5.31
C ASP A 609 31.09 -11.83 -6.22
N ALA A 610 31.20 -11.35 -7.47
CA ALA A 610 30.10 -11.32 -8.44
C ALA A 610 29.61 -12.73 -8.83
N ILE A 611 30.51 -13.72 -8.86
CA ILE A 611 30.20 -15.13 -9.16
C ILE A 611 29.51 -15.77 -7.97
N TYR A 612 30.01 -15.60 -6.74
CA TYR A 612 29.36 -16.15 -5.55
C TYR A 612 27.94 -15.58 -5.37
N ALA A 613 27.76 -14.26 -5.53
CA ALA A 613 26.45 -13.63 -5.47
C ALA A 613 25.48 -14.11 -6.56
N THR A 614 25.99 -14.38 -7.77
CA THR A 614 25.19 -14.93 -8.86
C THR A 614 24.80 -16.39 -8.59
N ALA A 615 25.76 -17.21 -8.17
CA ALA A 615 25.55 -18.62 -7.82
C ALA A 615 24.56 -18.77 -6.65
N ALA A 616 24.67 -17.95 -5.62
CA ALA A 616 23.75 -17.94 -4.46
C ALA A 616 22.31 -17.59 -4.87
N ASN A 617 22.09 -16.55 -5.67
CA ASN A 617 20.75 -16.21 -6.17
C ASN A 617 20.17 -17.31 -7.09
N LEU A 618 20.97 -17.91 -7.98
CA LEU A 618 20.48 -18.94 -8.90
C LEU A 618 20.22 -20.29 -8.20
N SER A 619 21.02 -20.67 -7.19
CA SER A 619 20.90 -21.98 -6.51
C SER A 619 20.04 -21.96 -5.25
N SER A 620 20.03 -20.84 -4.51
CA SER A 620 19.36 -20.68 -3.22
C SER A 620 18.20 -19.67 -3.23
N LEU A 621 17.89 -19.06 -4.39
CA LEU A 621 16.83 -18.06 -4.59
C LEU A 621 16.92 -16.85 -3.65
N THR A 622 18.13 -16.51 -3.19
CA THR A 622 18.40 -15.27 -2.43
C THR A 622 18.13 -14.04 -3.29
N SER A 623 17.89 -12.89 -2.67
CA SER A 623 17.83 -11.62 -3.41
C SER A 623 19.17 -11.29 -4.09
N LEU A 624 19.13 -10.42 -5.10
CA LEU A 624 20.32 -9.63 -5.43
C LEU A 624 20.76 -8.80 -4.20
N PRO A 625 22.03 -8.36 -4.15
CA PRO A 625 22.50 -7.38 -3.17
C PRO A 625 21.71 -6.05 -3.25
N PRO A 626 21.84 -5.18 -2.23
CA PRO A 626 21.49 -3.77 -2.36
C PRO A 626 22.09 -3.12 -3.61
N TRP A 627 21.49 -2.03 -4.08
CA TRP A 627 22.02 -1.19 -5.16
C TRP A 627 22.25 -1.88 -6.52
N THR A 628 21.65 -3.05 -6.76
CA THR A 628 21.89 -3.87 -7.96
C THR A 628 20.59 -4.36 -8.61
N THR A 629 20.48 -4.27 -9.94
CA THR A 629 19.51 -5.02 -10.77
C THR A 629 20.24 -6.08 -11.60
N PHE A 630 19.52 -6.86 -12.42
CA PHE A 630 20.14 -7.82 -13.33
C PHE A 630 20.96 -7.18 -14.47
N ASP A 631 20.78 -5.88 -14.72
CA ASP A 631 21.29 -5.15 -15.89
C ASP A 631 22.14 -3.92 -15.57
N HIS A 632 22.02 -3.36 -14.35
CA HIS A 632 22.77 -2.20 -13.90
C HIS A 632 23.17 -2.31 -12.42
N GLY A 633 24.39 -1.89 -12.10
CA GLY A 633 24.81 -1.54 -10.75
C GLY A 633 24.63 -0.02 -10.53
N TYR A 634 24.24 0.36 -9.32
CA TYR A 634 23.93 1.75 -8.95
C TYR A 634 24.81 2.22 -7.78
N LEU A 635 25.06 3.52 -7.71
CA LEU A 635 25.85 4.10 -6.62
C LEU A 635 25.00 4.27 -5.35
N PRO A 636 25.54 3.94 -4.16
CA PRO A 636 24.78 3.97 -2.92
C PRO A 636 24.68 5.37 -2.30
N PHE A 637 23.56 5.61 -1.60
CA PHE A 637 23.25 6.85 -0.89
C PHE A 637 23.15 6.59 0.62
N ASP A 638 23.46 7.58 1.45
CA ASP A 638 23.32 7.44 2.91
C ASP A 638 21.84 7.58 3.34
N ILE A 639 21.13 6.45 3.32
CA ILE A 639 19.76 6.34 3.83
C ILE A 639 19.75 6.21 5.37
N SER A 640 20.88 5.89 6.01
CA SER A 640 20.92 5.54 7.45
C SER A 640 20.47 6.69 8.35
N SER A 641 20.78 7.93 7.96
CA SER A 641 20.34 9.16 8.65
C SER A 641 18.83 9.44 8.55
N LEU A 642 18.12 8.79 7.62
CA LEU A 642 16.67 8.91 7.43
C LEU A 642 15.86 7.70 7.96
N ALA A 643 16.53 6.70 8.55
CA ALA A 643 15.92 5.45 9.00
C ALA A 643 14.99 5.63 10.22
N THR A 644 13.78 6.12 9.96
CA THR A 644 12.73 6.41 10.97
C THR A 644 11.61 5.38 10.99
N SER A 645 11.54 4.49 9.99
CA SER A 645 10.79 3.24 9.97
C SER A 645 11.44 2.27 8.98
N GLU A 646 11.49 0.98 9.30
CA GLU A 646 11.93 -0.08 8.36
C GLU A 646 11.02 -0.16 7.12
N THR A 647 9.79 0.36 7.21
CA THR A 647 8.78 0.35 6.14
C THR A 647 8.85 1.57 5.21
N ALA A 648 9.88 2.41 5.31
CA ALA A 648 10.04 3.58 4.45
C ALA A 648 10.57 3.17 3.06
N GLU A 649 9.96 3.72 2.00
CA GLU A 649 10.43 3.54 0.62
C GLU A 649 10.99 4.86 0.10
N TYR A 650 12.15 4.80 -0.56
CA TYR A 650 12.94 5.97 -0.97
C TYR A 650 13.02 6.03 -2.50
N GLU A 651 12.56 7.12 -3.12
CA GLU A 651 12.59 7.32 -4.57
C GLU A 651 13.51 8.49 -4.94
N PHE A 652 14.46 8.27 -5.85
CA PHE A 652 15.44 9.27 -6.29
C PHE A 652 15.93 8.96 -7.70
N GLU A 653 16.56 9.95 -8.35
CA GLU A 653 17.10 9.81 -9.71
C GLU A 653 18.63 9.71 -9.67
N THR A 654 19.18 8.66 -10.27
CA THR A 654 20.62 8.36 -10.25
C THR A 654 21.06 7.70 -11.57
N ILE A 655 22.36 7.51 -11.76
CA ILE A 655 22.92 6.81 -12.92
C ILE A 655 23.09 5.33 -12.57
N GLY A 656 22.57 4.45 -13.43
CA GLY A 656 22.89 3.03 -13.44
C GLY A 656 23.98 2.75 -14.46
N TYR A 657 24.99 1.97 -14.07
CA TYR A 657 26.08 1.53 -14.94
C TYR A 657 25.95 0.05 -15.23
N GLY A 658 26.07 -0.33 -16.50
CA GLY A 658 25.93 -1.71 -16.95
C GLY A 658 26.89 -2.01 -18.10
N ALA A 659 26.83 -3.22 -18.61
CA ALA A 659 27.53 -3.58 -19.85
C ALA A 659 26.65 -4.45 -20.74
N ASP A 660 26.91 -4.42 -22.04
CA ASP A 660 26.31 -5.26 -23.07
C ASP A 660 27.41 -6.00 -23.83
N LEU A 661 27.11 -7.21 -24.30
CA LEU A 661 27.91 -7.90 -25.30
C LEU A 661 27.33 -7.70 -26.71
N SER A 662 28.23 -7.47 -27.66
CA SER A 662 28.02 -7.54 -29.10
C SER A 662 28.72 -8.80 -29.61
N CYS A 663 27.98 -9.83 -30.02
CA CYS A 663 28.52 -11.15 -30.33
C CYS A 663 28.37 -11.54 -31.81
N VAL A 664 29.29 -12.39 -32.28
CA VAL A 664 29.30 -13.00 -33.61
C VAL A 664 29.67 -14.48 -33.52
N ASP A 665 29.12 -15.29 -34.44
CA ASP A 665 29.58 -16.65 -34.67
C ASP A 665 30.96 -16.57 -35.33
N LEU A 666 32.00 -17.04 -34.65
CA LEU A 666 33.39 -16.85 -35.06
C LEU A 666 33.79 -17.77 -36.22
N LEU A 667 33.16 -18.94 -36.34
CA LEU A 667 33.50 -19.94 -37.38
C LEU A 667 32.61 -19.81 -38.62
N SER A 668 31.47 -19.12 -38.53
CA SER A 668 30.64 -18.85 -39.71
C SER A 668 31.32 -17.88 -40.70
N PRO A 669 31.35 -18.21 -42.01
CA PRO A 669 31.78 -17.28 -43.05
C PRO A 669 30.99 -15.96 -43.14
N SER A 670 29.83 -15.87 -42.47
CA SER A 670 29.05 -14.62 -42.40
C SER A 670 29.56 -13.61 -41.37
N SER A 671 30.58 -13.96 -40.57
CA SER A 671 31.16 -13.09 -39.53
C SER A 671 31.96 -11.92 -40.09
N GLY A 672 32.54 -12.08 -41.29
CA GLY A 672 33.52 -11.14 -41.86
C GLY A 672 34.90 -11.19 -41.18
N ILE A 673 35.13 -12.14 -40.27
CA ILE A 673 36.39 -12.35 -39.54
C ILE A 673 37.08 -13.59 -40.12
N ASP A 674 38.39 -13.49 -40.35
CA ASP A 674 39.24 -14.60 -40.78
C ASP A 674 39.73 -15.34 -39.53
N ALA A 675 39.19 -16.53 -39.27
CA ALA A 675 39.42 -17.31 -38.06
C ALA A 675 39.45 -18.81 -38.33
N SER A 676 40.15 -19.58 -37.50
CA SER A 676 40.15 -21.04 -37.54
C SER A 676 40.19 -21.65 -36.14
N LEU A 677 39.56 -22.82 -36.01
CA LEU A 677 39.69 -23.75 -34.90
C LEU A 677 40.36 -25.02 -35.45
N ASP A 678 41.67 -25.11 -35.26
CA ASP A 678 42.52 -26.18 -35.78
C ASP A 678 42.74 -27.23 -34.67
N PHE A 679 42.55 -28.52 -34.97
CA PHE A 679 42.89 -29.65 -34.09
C PHE A 679 43.98 -30.52 -34.73
N ASP A 680 44.76 -31.20 -33.89
CA ASP A 680 45.63 -32.27 -34.39
C ASP A 680 44.85 -33.55 -34.77
N TRP A 681 45.57 -34.51 -35.35
CA TRP A 681 45.00 -35.76 -35.87
C TRP A 681 44.52 -36.75 -34.79
N GLN A 682 44.78 -36.49 -33.51
CA GLN A 682 44.33 -37.29 -32.37
C GLN A 682 43.30 -36.56 -31.50
N GLY A 683 42.97 -35.29 -31.80
CA GLY A 683 42.16 -34.46 -30.92
C GLY A 683 42.81 -34.22 -29.55
N GLN A 684 44.16 -34.19 -29.46
CA GLN A 684 44.90 -34.00 -28.20
C GLN A 684 45.45 -32.57 -28.02
N THR A 685 45.67 -31.85 -29.11
CA THR A 685 46.06 -30.44 -29.09
C THR A 685 45.19 -29.62 -30.05
N PHE A 686 44.95 -28.36 -29.69
CA PHE A 686 44.13 -27.44 -30.49
C PHE A 686 44.73 -26.04 -30.57
N ARG A 687 44.30 -25.28 -31.57
CA ARG A 687 44.61 -23.86 -31.76
C ARG A 687 43.36 -23.13 -32.22
N LEU A 688 43.03 -22.04 -31.53
CA LEU A 688 41.96 -21.12 -31.93
C LEU A 688 42.57 -19.72 -32.17
N TRP A 689 42.35 -19.16 -33.35
CA TRP A 689 42.89 -17.83 -33.72
C TRP A 689 41.93 -17.07 -34.64
N ALA A 690 42.03 -15.74 -34.61
CA ALA A 690 41.20 -14.85 -35.41
C ALA A 690 41.89 -13.51 -35.76
N ASN A 691 41.72 -13.06 -37.00
CA ASN A 691 42.20 -11.81 -37.56
C ASN A 691 41.06 -10.77 -37.60
N TYR A 692 41.12 -9.79 -36.70
CA TYR A 692 40.13 -8.73 -36.59
C TYR A 692 40.61 -7.43 -37.26
N SER A 693 39.70 -6.68 -37.88
CA SER A 693 39.93 -5.28 -38.28
C SER A 693 39.61 -4.33 -37.13
N ARG A 694 40.55 -3.46 -36.74
CA ARG A 694 40.33 -2.49 -35.65
C ARG A 694 39.50 -1.27 -36.12
N PRO A 695 38.66 -0.66 -35.25
CA PRO A 695 37.95 0.59 -35.57
C PRO A 695 38.87 1.76 -35.94
N GLU A 696 40.05 1.84 -35.32
CA GLU A 696 41.09 2.85 -35.60
C GLU A 696 41.92 2.54 -36.87
N GLY A 697 41.66 1.39 -37.51
CA GLY A 697 42.38 0.93 -38.70
C GLY A 697 43.51 -0.05 -38.42
N GLY A 698 43.83 -0.86 -39.43
CA GLY A 698 44.77 -1.98 -39.36
C GLY A 698 44.14 -3.26 -38.79
N ASN A 699 44.82 -4.38 -39.01
CA ASN A 699 44.38 -5.70 -38.58
C ASN A 699 45.20 -6.17 -37.36
N THR A 700 44.57 -6.94 -36.48
CA THR A 700 45.19 -7.53 -35.30
C THR A 700 44.85 -9.01 -35.23
N THR A 701 45.87 -9.87 -35.16
CA THR A 701 45.72 -11.30 -34.92
C THR A 701 45.64 -11.57 -33.42
N CYS A 702 44.52 -12.15 -32.99
CA CYS A 702 44.32 -12.61 -31.62
C CYS A 702 44.28 -14.14 -31.59
N LEU A 703 44.88 -14.76 -30.56
CA LEU A 703 44.92 -16.21 -30.36
C LEU A 703 44.42 -16.58 -28.97
N PHE A 704 43.84 -17.78 -28.88
CA PHE A 704 43.66 -18.48 -27.62
C PHE A 704 45.01 -19.04 -27.15
N LEU A 705 45.39 -18.75 -25.90
CA LEU A 705 46.59 -19.31 -25.26
C LEU A 705 46.17 -20.01 -23.96
N ASN A 706 46.30 -21.34 -23.92
CA ASN A 706 46.20 -22.11 -22.69
C ASN A 706 47.48 -21.91 -21.85
N GLN A 707 47.38 -21.96 -20.51
CA GLN A 707 48.56 -21.92 -19.63
C GLN A 707 49.32 -23.26 -19.57
N VAL A 708 48.92 -24.25 -20.37
CA VAL A 708 49.56 -25.57 -20.47
C VAL A 708 50.42 -25.65 -21.72
N SER A 709 51.72 -25.89 -21.52
CA SER A 709 52.78 -26.22 -22.49
C SER A 709 52.40 -26.05 -23.97
N VAL A 710 52.52 -24.82 -24.48
CA VAL A 710 52.41 -24.54 -25.91
C VAL A 710 53.56 -25.23 -26.63
N THR A 711 53.26 -26.01 -27.67
CA THR A 711 54.29 -26.65 -28.52
C THR A 711 55.06 -25.60 -29.33
N ASP A 712 56.25 -25.95 -29.86
CA ASP A 712 56.99 -25.05 -30.76
C ASP A 712 56.13 -24.62 -31.98
N ASP A 713 55.21 -25.48 -32.41
CA ASP A 713 54.22 -25.23 -33.47
C ASP A 713 52.96 -24.47 -32.99
N GLY A 714 52.91 -23.95 -31.76
CA GLY A 714 51.83 -23.05 -31.32
C GLY A 714 50.45 -23.71 -31.21
N PHE A 715 50.39 -24.94 -30.69
CA PHE A 715 49.15 -25.62 -30.26
C PHE A 715 49.12 -25.72 -28.73
N GLY A 716 47.93 -25.64 -28.13
CA GLY A 716 47.72 -25.88 -26.70
C GLY A 716 47.32 -27.33 -26.43
N ALA A 717 47.93 -27.94 -25.41
CA ALA A 717 47.59 -29.30 -24.98
C ALA A 717 46.21 -29.35 -24.29
N MET A 718 45.50 -30.46 -24.50
CA MET A 718 44.23 -30.81 -23.86
C MET A 718 44.42 -32.05 -22.97
N ASN A 719 43.61 -32.17 -21.93
CA ASN A 719 43.64 -33.30 -21.00
C ASN A 719 42.34 -34.13 -21.10
N GLY A 720 42.33 -35.34 -20.54
CA GLY A 720 41.19 -36.27 -20.60
C GLY A 720 41.33 -37.35 -21.69
N GLU A 721 40.49 -38.38 -21.63
CA GLU A 721 40.51 -39.51 -22.58
C GLU A 721 39.48 -39.30 -23.70
N LEU A 722 39.97 -39.21 -24.94
CA LEU A 722 39.17 -39.19 -26.16
C LEU A 722 39.26 -40.56 -26.87
N ASP A 723 38.13 -41.11 -27.30
CA ASP A 723 38.02 -42.41 -27.96
C ASP A 723 36.95 -42.39 -29.07
N GLU A 724 36.50 -43.58 -29.51
CA GLU A 724 35.46 -43.78 -30.53
C GLU A 724 34.04 -43.39 -30.08
N THR A 725 33.87 -42.74 -28.92
CA THR A 725 32.55 -42.33 -28.38
C THR A 725 32.40 -40.81 -28.25
N PRO A 726 31.19 -40.26 -28.46
CA PRO A 726 30.95 -38.82 -28.36
C PRO A 726 31.42 -38.23 -27.04
N SER A 727 32.27 -37.20 -27.13
CA SER A 727 32.85 -36.48 -26.00
C SER A 727 32.59 -34.98 -26.14
N ALA A 728 32.44 -34.30 -25.00
CA ALA A 728 32.21 -32.86 -24.88
C ALA A 728 33.49 -32.12 -24.45
N PHE A 729 33.59 -30.86 -24.87
CA PHE A 729 34.74 -30.00 -24.65
C PHE A 729 34.38 -28.52 -24.80
N GLU A 730 34.68 -27.71 -23.77
CA GLU A 730 34.27 -26.32 -23.70
C GLU A 730 35.48 -25.38 -23.68
N ILE A 731 35.52 -24.49 -24.68
CA ILE A 731 36.51 -23.43 -24.85
C ILE A 731 36.02 -22.22 -24.04
N SER A 732 36.86 -21.70 -23.15
CA SER A 732 36.50 -20.56 -22.29
C SER A 732 37.74 -19.76 -21.87
N ASN A 733 38.15 -18.75 -22.63
CA ASN A 733 39.24 -17.85 -22.21
C ASN A 733 39.21 -16.50 -22.97
N ASN A 734 40.04 -15.56 -22.52
CA ASN A 734 40.30 -14.30 -23.20
C ASN A 734 41.28 -14.51 -24.36
N MET A 735 41.12 -13.71 -25.42
CA MET A 735 42.02 -13.75 -26.58
C MET A 735 43.26 -12.87 -26.35
N TRP A 736 44.44 -13.40 -26.65
CA TRP A 736 45.73 -12.73 -26.50
C TRP A 736 46.24 -12.22 -27.84
N ALA A 737 46.96 -11.09 -27.86
CA ALA A 737 47.58 -10.58 -29.09
C ALA A 737 48.80 -11.41 -29.49
N LEU A 738 48.90 -11.80 -30.76
CA LEU A 738 50.07 -12.49 -31.32
C LEU A 738 51.37 -11.70 -31.07
N ASN A 739 51.29 -10.36 -31.16
CA ASN A 739 52.38 -9.46 -30.82
C ASN A 739 52.15 -8.83 -29.44
N ALA A 740 52.50 -9.57 -28.38
CA ALA A 740 52.42 -9.10 -27.00
C ALA A 740 53.26 -7.83 -26.69
N SER A 741 54.16 -7.41 -27.60
CA SER A 741 54.91 -6.15 -27.47
C SER A 741 54.10 -4.91 -27.84
N ASN A 742 52.99 -5.05 -28.59
CA ASN A 742 52.17 -3.92 -28.99
C ASN A 742 50.99 -3.71 -28.03
N VAL A 743 51.07 -2.68 -27.19
CA VAL A 743 50.04 -2.31 -26.21
C VAL A 743 48.66 -2.08 -26.85
N VAL A 744 48.59 -1.63 -28.11
CA VAL A 744 47.31 -1.43 -28.82
C VAL A 744 46.68 -2.77 -29.19
N ASP A 745 47.45 -3.71 -29.72
CA ASP A 745 46.97 -5.05 -30.06
C ASP A 745 46.60 -5.83 -28.80
N VAL A 746 47.43 -5.75 -27.76
CA VAL A 746 47.15 -6.36 -26.45
C VAL A 746 45.83 -5.83 -25.89
N ARG A 747 45.62 -4.50 -25.85
CA ARG A 747 44.36 -3.90 -25.38
C ARG A 747 43.15 -4.29 -26.24
N PHE A 748 43.33 -4.41 -27.56
CA PHE A 748 42.25 -4.78 -28.47
C PHE A 748 41.83 -6.24 -28.30
N CYS A 749 42.77 -7.19 -28.36
CA CYS A 749 42.48 -8.61 -28.14
C CYS A 749 41.96 -8.83 -26.71
N SER A 750 42.54 -8.14 -25.71
CA SER A 750 42.02 -8.13 -24.34
C SER A 750 40.73 -7.33 -24.14
N ASN A 751 39.98 -7.00 -25.20
CA ASN A 751 38.56 -6.59 -25.14
C ASN A 751 37.60 -7.63 -25.76
N ILE A 752 38.11 -8.81 -26.13
CA ILE A 752 37.36 -9.90 -26.77
C ILE A 752 37.33 -11.11 -25.85
N THR A 753 36.12 -11.54 -25.48
CA THR A 753 35.88 -12.85 -24.86
C THR A 753 35.45 -13.84 -25.93
N VAL A 754 35.95 -15.06 -25.85
CA VAL A 754 35.51 -16.17 -26.70
C VAL A 754 35.11 -17.34 -25.82
N LYS A 755 33.91 -17.87 -26.05
CA LYS A 755 33.50 -19.18 -25.52
C LYS A 755 33.02 -20.07 -26.67
N GLY A 756 33.20 -21.37 -26.53
CA GLY A 756 32.79 -22.33 -27.54
C GLY A 756 32.51 -23.69 -26.95
N TRP A 757 31.66 -24.44 -27.65
CA TRP A 757 31.26 -25.80 -27.29
C TRP A 757 31.62 -26.70 -28.47
N VAL A 758 32.33 -27.78 -28.19
CA VAL A 758 32.78 -28.75 -29.17
C VAL A 758 32.22 -30.12 -28.79
N ARG A 759 31.87 -30.90 -29.81
CA ARG A 759 31.51 -32.32 -29.70
C ARG A 759 32.42 -33.08 -30.66
N GLY A 760 33.12 -34.10 -30.17
CA GLY A 760 34.13 -34.81 -30.96
C GLY A 760 34.27 -36.28 -30.58
N GLN A 761 34.82 -37.07 -31.51
CA GLN A 761 35.09 -38.50 -31.37
C GLN A 761 36.22 -38.91 -32.33
N LEU A 762 36.94 -39.98 -32.02
CA LEU A 762 37.84 -40.64 -32.97
C LEU A 762 37.06 -41.54 -33.94
N LEU A 763 37.61 -41.72 -35.15
CA LEU A 763 36.99 -42.54 -36.19
C LEU A 763 37.48 -44.00 -36.19
N ASP A 764 38.75 -44.23 -35.83
CA ASP A 764 39.38 -45.54 -35.62
C ASP A 764 40.28 -45.52 -34.35
N SER A 765 40.33 -46.61 -33.60
CA SER A 765 41.23 -46.78 -32.44
C SER A 765 42.72 -46.53 -32.75
N PRO A 766 43.47 -45.78 -31.90
CA PRO A 766 44.85 -45.40 -32.15
C PRO A 766 45.86 -46.57 -32.28
N ALA A 767 45.46 -47.81 -31.98
CA ALA A 767 46.34 -48.98 -32.04
C ALA A 767 46.74 -49.44 -33.47
N ASN A 768 46.13 -48.90 -34.53
CA ASN A 768 46.28 -49.41 -35.92
C ASN A 768 47.01 -48.49 -36.92
N HIS A 769 47.40 -47.26 -36.56
CA HIS A 769 47.73 -46.21 -37.53
C HIS A 769 49.23 -45.99 -37.76
N ASP A 770 49.78 -46.71 -38.73
CA ASP A 770 51.13 -46.51 -39.30
C ASP A 770 51.05 -45.99 -40.77
N LYS A 771 49.86 -45.63 -41.27
CA LYS A 771 49.61 -45.22 -42.66
C LYS A 771 48.47 -44.21 -42.83
N LEU A 772 48.68 -43.30 -43.80
CA LEU A 772 47.75 -42.32 -44.38
C LEU A 772 47.33 -41.17 -43.43
N GLY A 773 47.73 -39.94 -43.82
CA GLY A 773 47.35 -38.70 -43.16
C GLY A 773 45.94 -38.22 -43.52
N THR A 774 44.94 -39.05 -43.21
CA THR A 774 43.53 -38.64 -43.10
C THR A 774 43.24 -38.32 -41.64
N SER A 775 42.50 -37.24 -41.36
CA SER A 775 42.14 -36.84 -40.00
C SER A 775 41.29 -37.92 -39.32
N ASN A 776 41.81 -38.52 -38.23
CA ASN A 776 41.15 -39.57 -37.48
C ASN A 776 40.17 -39.04 -36.41
N PHE A 777 39.88 -37.74 -36.45
CA PHE A 777 39.07 -37.03 -35.47
C PHE A 777 37.95 -36.29 -36.20
N ASP A 778 36.71 -36.62 -35.85
CA ASP A 778 35.49 -35.97 -36.34
C ASP A 778 34.95 -35.07 -35.23
N HIS A 779 34.54 -33.84 -35.59
CA HIS A 779 34.06 -32.87 -34.61
C HIS A 779 33.07 -31.86 -35.21
N ASN A 780 32.21 -31.35 -34.34
CA ASN A 780 31.34 -30.21 -34.59
C ASN A 780 31.55 -29.18 -33.49
N ALA A 781 31.56 -27.89 -33.84
CA ALA A 781 31.86 -26.80 -32.93
C ALA A 781 30.94 -25.60 -33.16
N THR A 782 30.63 -24.88 -32.09
CA THR A 782 30.09 -23.51 -32.18
C THR A 782 30.93 -22.63 -31.26
N VAL A 783 31.50 -21.57 -31.81
CA VAL A 783 32.39 -20.65 -31.10
C VAL A 783 31.86 -19.24 -31.25
N VAL A 784 31.57 -18.60 -30.12
CA VAL A 784 30.99 -17.27 -30.03
C VAL A 784 32.06 -16.29 -29.58
N SER A 785 32.33 -15.28 -30.40
CA SER A 785 33.20 -14.16 -30.06
C SER A 785 32.35 -12.95 -29.70
N CYS A 786 32.65 -12.29 -28.58
CA CYS A 786 31.92 -11.11 -28.14
C CYS A 786 32.87 -9.95 -27.77
N THR A 787 32.53 -8.74 -28.24
CA THR A 787 33.10 -7.49 -27.73
C THR A 787 32.21 -6.93 -26.63
N SER A 788 32.82 -6.49 -25.53
CA SER A 788 32.10 -5.89 -24.40
C SER A 788 32.05 -4.36 -24.51
N HIS A 789 30.85 -3.80 -24.32
CA HIS A 789 30.58 -2.36 -24.33
C HIS A 789 30.00 -1.93 -22.98
N MET A 790 30.55 -0.88 -22.37
CA MET A 790 29.99 -0.29 -21.16
C MET A 790 28.85 0.67 -21.54
N LYS A 791 27.78 0.68 -20.73
CA LYS A 791 26.65 1.59 -20.84
C LYS A 791 26.36 2.30 -19.54
N ALA A 792 25.73 3.47 -19.64
CA ALA A 792 25.05 4.11 -18.53
C ALA A 792 23.69 4.67 -18.95
N GLN A 793 22.77 4.76 -18.00
CA GLN A 793 21.47 5.38 -18.20
C GLN A 793 20.96 5.96 -16.88
N GLN A 794 20.33 7.14 -16.92
CA GLN A 794 19.63 7.68 -15.76
C GLN A 794 18.42 6.81 -15.43
N HIS A 795 18.14 6.64 -14.15
CA HIS A 795 17.04 5.84 -13.64
C HIS A 795 16.36 6.54 -12.47
N ARG A 796 15.03 6.50 -12.42
CA ARG A 796 14.29 6.71 -11.19
C ARG A 796 14.26 5.39 -10.43
N LEU A 797 15.02 5.30 -9.35
CA LEU A 797 14.98 4.17 -8.45
C LEU A 797 13.91 4.38 -7.38
N ARG A 798 13.34 3.28 -6.91
CA ARG A 798 12.58 3.17 -5.67
C ARG A 798 13.21 2.04 -4.86
N THR A 799 13.68 2.33 -3.66
CA THR A 799 14.40 1.40 -2.79
C THR A 799 13.70 1.22 -1.43
N SER A 800 13.98 0.10 -0.78
CA SER A 800 13.71 -0.07 0.65
C SER A 800 14.81 0.59 1.50
N GLY A 801 14.61 0.70 2.81
CA GLY A 801 15.54 1.34 3.75
C GLY A 801 16.92 0.68 3.85
N ASP A 802 17.07 -0.55 3.35
CA ASP A 802 18.34 -1.29 3.28
C ASP A 802 19.05 -1.17 1.90
N GLY A 803 18.54 -0.33 1.00
CA GLY A 803 19.12 -0.11 -0.33
C GLY A 803 18.71 -1.16 -1.39
N ARG A 804 17.83 -2.12 -1.09
CA ARG A 804 17.27 -3.03 -2.10
C ARG A 804 16.38 -2.28 -3.08
N ILE A 805 16.55 -2.54 -4.37
CA ILE A 805 15.76 -1.91 -5.45
C ILE A 805 14.41 -2.61 -5.59
N LEU A 806 13.33 -1.86 -5.34
CA LEU A 806 11.93 -2.30 -5.51
C LEU A 806 11.44 -2.05 -6.94
N SER A 807 11.91 -0.97 -7.58
CA SER A 807 11.75 -0.72 -9.01
C SER A 807 12.82 0.23 -9.55
N ALA A 808 13.31 -0.02 -10.76
CA ALA A 808 14.13 0.90 -11.53
C ALA A 808 13.38 1.29 -12.81
N ILE A 809 13.20 2.58 -13.05
CA ILE A 809 12.53 3.10 -14.27
C ILE A 809 13.54 3.92 -15.07
N PRO A 810 13.93 3.50 -16.29
CA PRO A 810 14.91 4.23 -17.09
C PRO A 810 14.39 5.60 -17.55
N ILE A 811 15.31 6.56 -17.62
CA ILE A 811 15.10 7.95 -18.05
C ILE A 811 16.07 8.24 -19.20
N GLY A 812 15.54 8.75 -20.32
CA GLY A 812 16.34 9.13 -21.48
C GLY A 812 16.92 7.94 -22.27
N PRO A 813 17.78 8.21 -23.28
CA PRO A 813 18.48 7.17 -24.02
C PRO A 813 19.60 6.52 -23.19
N VAL A 814 20.04 5.33 -23.59
CA VAL A 814 21.26 4.70 -23.07
C VAL A 814 22.47 5.39 -23.72
N GLU A 815 23.45 5.78 -22.91
CA GLU A 815 24.77 6.23 -23.36
C GLU A 815 25.72 5.03 -23.38
N TYR A 816 26.31 4.75 -24.54
CA TYR A 816 27.30 3.68 -24.75
C TYR A 816 28.69 4.28 -24.92
N ASP A 817 29.73 3.49 -24.60
CA ASP A 817 31.13 3.84 -24.81
C ASP A 817 31.52 5.20 -24.17
N LEU A 818 31.12 5.34 -22.89
CA LEU A 818 31.34 6.52 -22.03
C LEU A 818 32.73 7.16 -22.20
N PRO A 819 32.82 8.51 -22.16
CA PRO A 819 34.05 9.24 -22.44
C PRO A 819 35.21 8.72 -21.58
N PRO A 820 36.29 8.18 -22.19
CA PRO A 820 37.18 7.28 -21.48
C PRO A 820 38.11 8.02 -20.52
N THR A 821 37.80 7.93 -19.23
CA THR A 821 38.81 7.83 -18.16
C THR A 821 39.56 6.51 -18.36
N VAL A 822 40.46 6.51 -19.36
CA VAL A 822 40.94 5.38 -20.19
C VAL A 822 41.28 4.08 -19.45
N ASN A 823 41.62 4.17 -18.17
CA ASN A 823 42.04 3.06 -17.33
C ASN A 823 40.89 2.35 -16.60
N LEU A 824 39.81 3.02 -16.15
CA LEU A 824 38.80 2.34 -15.32
C LEU A 824 37.87 1.44 -16.18
N THR A 825 37.25 1.98 -17.24
CA THR A 825 36.34 1.21 -18.10
C THR A 825 36.98 -0.07 -18.63
N SER A 826 38.22 0.03 -19.11
CA SER A 826 38.99 -1.12 -19.60
C SER A 826 39.35 -2.12 -18.49
N THR A 827 39.59 -1.63 -17.28
CA THR A 827 39.91 -2.47 -16.10
C THR A 827 38.68 -3.21 -15.57
N LEU A 828 37.52 -2.56 -15.42
CA LEU A 828 36.28 -3.21 -14.95
C LEU A 828 35.81 -4.29 -15.93
N LEU A 829 35.85 -3.99 -17.24
CA LEU A 829 35.57 -4.98 -18.27
C LEU A 829 36.59 -6.13 -18.21
N THR A 830 37.87 -5.87 -17.90
CA THR A 830 38.87 -6.95 -17.73
C THR A 830 38.59 -7.81 -16.50
N ALA A 831 38.31 -7.22 -15.33
CA ALA A 831 38.01 -7.96 -14.09
C ALA A 831 36.74 -8.83 -14.23
N THR A 832 35.70 -8.30 -14.88
CA THR A 832 34.46 -9.04 -15.20
C THR A 832 34.71 -10.22 -16.15
N ARG A 833 35.84 -10.23 -16.89
CA ARG A 833 36.20 -11.32 -17.81
C ARG A 833 37.19 -12.32 -17.23
N ALA A 834 38.18 -11.83 -16.46
CA ALA A 834 39.06 -12.66 -15.65
C ALA A 834 38.25 -13.59 -14.72
N THR A 835 37.18 -13.07 -14.10
CA THR A 835 36.24 -13.86 -13.31
C THR A 835 35.46 -14.89 -14.15
N THR A 836 34.92 -14.54 -15.33
CA THR A 836 34.17 -15.50 -16.17
C THR A 836 35.00 -16.62 -16.78
N ASP A 837 36.34 -16.52 -16.76
CA ASP A 837 37.27 -17.45 -17.41
C ASP A 837 38.22 -18.16 -16.42
N TYR A 838 38.08 -17.92 -15.11
CA TYR A 838 38.89 -18.55 -14.06
C TYR A 838 38.62 -20.07 -13.93
N PHE A 839 39.68 -20.85 -13.69
CA PHE A 839 39.71 -22.34 -13.61
C PHE A 839 39.43 -23.17 -14.89
N SER A 840 39.31 -22.55 -16.06
CA SER A 840 39.08 -23.25 -17.34
C SER A 840 40.31 -24.03 -17.86
N SER A 841 40.60 -25.20 -17.28
CA SER A 841 41.47 -26.21 -17.92
C SER A 841 40.67 -26.97 -19.00
N PRO A 842 40.98 -26.81 -20.30
CA PRO A 842 40.26 -27.52 -21.36
C PRO A 842 40.50 -29.04 -21.28
N ILE A 843 39.42 -29.79 -21.01
CA ILE A 843 39.41 -31.23 -20.74
C ILE A 843 38.29 -31.90 -21.54
N TRP A 844 38.56 -33.01 -22.22
CA TRP A 844 37.53 -33.88 -22.81
C TRP A 844 36.77 -34.62 -21.71
N HIS A 845 35.43 -34.56 -21.73
CA HIS A 845 34.58 -35.28 -20.78
C HIS A 845 33.34 -35.90 -21.44
N LYS A 846 32.67 -36.78 -20.69
CA LYS A 846 31.45 -37.52 -21.11
C LYS A 846 30.31 -37.44 -20.09
N ASP A 847 30.57 -36.79 -18.96
CA ASP A 847 29.62 -36.51 -17.88
C ASP A 847 28.97 -35.13 -18.02
N LEU A 848 28.06 -34.80 -17.10
CA LEU A 848 27.28 -33.56 -17.10
C LEU A 848 27.83 -32.52 -16.10
N VAL A 849 29.12 -32.59 -15.74
CA VAL A 849 29.74 -31.76 -14.69
C VAL A 849 30.22 -30.42 -15.24
N ALA A 850 29.76 -29.33 -14.63
CA ALA A 850 30.19 -27.98 -15.00
C ALA A 850 31.53 -27.64 -14.33
N ARG A 851 32.63 -27.79 -15.06
CA ARG A 851 34.00 -27.63 -14.54
C ARG A 851 34.53 -26.19 -14.53
N ASP A 852 33.82 -25.26 -15.17
CA ASP A 852 34.07 -23.82 -15.11
C ASP A 852 32.83 -23.05 -14.60
N TRP A 853 33.06 -21.84 -14.08
CA TRP A 853 31.98 -21.03 -13.51
C TRP A 853 30.95 -20.59 -14.54
N SER A 854 31.32 -20.40 -15.81
CA SER A 854 30.38 -19.93 -16.83
C SER A 854 29.37 -21.00 -17.22
N ASN A 855 29.81 -22.23 -17.52
CA ASN A 855 28.88 -23.34 -17.76
C ASN A 855 28.09 -23.73 -16.51
N TYR A 856 28.62 -23.55 -15.29
CA TYR A 856 27.83 -23.72 -14.07
C TYR A 856 26.68 -22.71 -14.01
N LEU A 857 26.95 -21.43 -14.28
CA LEU A 857 25.92 -20.39 -14.32
C LEU A 857 24.91 -20.62 -15.46
N TYR A 858 25.35 -21.08 -16.64
CA TYR A 858 24.44 -21.44 -17.74
C TYR A 858 23.54 -22.64 -17.37
N LYS A 859 24.11 -23.71 -16.80
CA LYS A 859 23.41 -24.91 -16.27
C LYS A 859 22.33 -24.54 -15.25
N LYS A 860 22.62 -23.62 -14.32
CA LYS A 860 21.60 -23.12 -13.36
C LYS A 860 20.59 -22.15 -13.99
N THR A 861 20.96 -21.38 -15.00
CA THR A 861 20.07 -20.42 -15.67
C THR A 861 19.06 -21.10 -16.61
N LEU A 862 19.49 -22.13 -17.35
CA LEU A 862 18.61 -22.96 -18.19
C LEU A 862 17.83 -24.02 -17.39
N ASN A 863 18.36 -24.44 -16.24
CA ASN A 863 17.86 -25.57 -15.45
C ASN A 863 17.83 -26.90 -16.26
N ASN A 864 18.83 -27.10 -17.13
CA ASN A 864 19.09 -28.32 -17.89
C ASN A 864 20.61 -28.63 -17.89
N THR A 865 21.04 -29.66 -18.62
CA THR A 865 22.46 -30.06 -18.74
C THR A 865 22.95 -30.12 -20.19
N ASP A 866 22.09 -29.78 -21.15
CA ASP A 866 22.25 -30.04 -22.58
C ASP A 866 23.52 -29.38 -23.17
N LEU A 867 23.97 -28.26 -22.58
CA LEU A 867 25.22 -27.57 -22.94
C LEU A 867 26.50 -28.39 -22.66
N LEU A 868 26.43 -29.38 -21.78
CA LEU A 868 27.55 -30.23 -21.35
C LEU A 868 27.36 -31.70 -21.76
N ASP A 869 26.16 -32.08 -22.18
CA ASP A 869 25.87 -33.44 -22.64
C ASP A 869 26.54 -33.68 -24.01
N ALA A 870 27.41 -34.68 -24.06
CA ALA A 870 28.13 -35.10 -25.25
C ALA A 870 27.21 -35.76 -26.31
N ALA A 871 26.03 -36.23 -25.91
CA ALA A 871 25.03 -36.80 -26.80
C ALA A 871 24.10 -35.75 -27.45
N GLN A 872 24.14 -34.48 -26.99
CA GLN A 872 23.40 -33.37 -27.60
C GLN A 872 24.26 -32.65 -28.67
N PRO A 873 23.63 -32.05 -29.69
CA PRO A 873 24.33 -31.15 -30.60
C PRO A 873 24.87 -29.92 -29.86
N VAL A 874 25.90 -29.30 -30.42
CA VAL A 874 26.40 -27.99 -29.97
C VAL A 874 25.28 -26.94 -29.95
N PRO A 875 25.25 -26.02 -28.96
CA PRO A 875 24.24 -24.98 -28.86
C PRO A 875 24.26 -24.04 -30.06
N SER A 876 23.09 -23.57 -30.51
CA SER A 876 23.02 -22.57 -31.58
C SER A 876 23.64 -21.24 -31.15
N PHE A 877 24.16 -20.48 -32.12
CA PHE A 877 24.74 -19.16 -31.89
C PHE A 877 23.79 -18.24 -31.11
N GLU A 878 22.49 -18.21 -31.42
CA GLU A 878 21.51 -17.38 -30.72
C GLU A 878 21.32 -17.79 -29.25
N THR A 879 21.42 -19.09 -28.96
CA THR A 879 21.28 -19.63 -27.61
C THR A 879 22.53 -19.31 -26.78
N ALA A 880 23.70 -19.59 -27.33
CA ALA A 880 24.99 -19.36 -26.68
C ALA A 880 25.27 -17.85 -26.46
N SER A 881 25.10 -17.01 -27.50
CA SER A 881 25.33 -15.56 -27.40
C SER A 881 24.35 -14.88 -26.43
N LYS A 882 23.09 -15.33 -26.37
CA LYS A 882 22.12 -14.87 -25.38
C LYS A 882 22.60 -15.16 -23.95
N LEU A 883 22.99 -16.41 -23.67
CA LEU A 883 23.46 -16.83 -22.34
C LEU A 883 24.74 -16.11 -21.92
N MET A 884 25.70 -15.95 -22.85
CA MET A 884 26.90 -15.15 -22.61
C MET A 884 26.54 -13.71 -22.25
N LYS A 885 25.62 -13.08 -23.00
CA LYS A 885 25.18 -11.71 -22.76
C LYS A 885 24.46 -11.55 -21.42
N GLU A 886 23.44 -12.37 -21.13
CA GLU A 886 22.68 -12.28 -19.88
C GLU A 886 23.57 -12.49 -18.64
N THR A 887 24.49 -13.46 -18.69
CA THR A 887 25.44 -13.70 -17.59
C THR A 887 26.48 -12.58 -17.46
N PHE A 888 27.05 -12.09 -18.57
CA PHE A 888 28.06 -11.02 -18.53
C PHE A 888 27.50 -9.69 -18.03
N THR A 889 26.36 -9.25 -18.59
CA THR A 889 25.65 -8.04 -18.17
C THR A 889 25.36 -8.05 -16.67
N ARG A 890 24.94 -9.22 -16.14
CA ARG A 890 24.65 -9.41 -14.72
C ARG A 890 25.89 -9.42 -13.83
N LEU A 891 26.96 -10.09 -14.24
CA LEU A 891 28.22 -10.10 -13.48
C LEU A 891 28.85 -8.70 -13.43
N PHE A 892 28.77 -7.94 -14.52
CA PHE A 892 29.22 -6.54 -14.56
C PHE A 892 28.43 -5.65 -13.58
N ALA A 893 27.09 -5.78 -13.56
CA ALA A 893 26.24 -5.03 -12.64
C ALA A 893 26.60 -5.29 -11.15
N LEU A 894 26.90 -6.55 -10.81
CA LEU A 894 27.37 -6.93 -9.48
C LEU A 894 28.78 -6.40 -9.19
N GLN A 895 29.70 -6.46 -10.15
CA GLN A 895 31.07 -5.92 -9.96
C GLN A 895 31.03 -4.40 -9.69
N VAL A 896 30.20 -3.65 -10.42
CA VAL A 896 29.93 -2.22 -10.15
C VAL A 896 29.43 -2.03 -8.72
N ALA A 897 28.47 -2.84 -8.26
CA ALA A 897 27.92 -2.72 -6.92
C ALA A 897 28.91 -3.12 -5.79
N PHE A 898 29.91 -3.98 -6.06
CA PHE A 898 30.85 -4.48 -5.04
C PHE A 898 32.19 -3.75 -4.95
N ASP A 899 32.68 -3.16 -6.04
CA ASP A 899 33.96 -2.41 -6.09
C ASP A 899 33.74 -0.88 -6.13
N HIS A 900 32.52 -0.36 -5.92
CA HIS A 900 32.21 1.07 -6.04
C HIS A 900 33.09 1.97 -5.15
N ASP A 901 33.53 1.44 -4.00
CA ASP A 901 34.45 2.07 -3.03
C ASP A 901 35.88 2.20 -3.56
N ARG A 902 36.29 1.30 -4.46
CA ARG A 902 37.58 1.28 -5.17
C ARG A 902 37.55 2.10 -6.46
N MET A 903 36.37 2.35 -7.03
CA MET A 903 36.18 3.09 -8.29
C MET A 903 36.09 4.61 -8.11
N LEU A 904 35.47 5.08 -7.03
CA LEU A 904 34.99 6.47 -6.91
C LEU A 904 35.47 7.18 -5.63
N PRO A 905 35.62 8.52 -5.65
CA PRO A 905 35.94 9.27 -4.45
C PRO A 905 34.72 9.34 -3.53
N LEU A 906 34.94 9.12 -2.23
CA LEU A 906 33.96 9.47 -1.20
C LEU A 906 33.60 10.96 -1.29
N ASN A 907 32.32 11.27 -1.17
CA ASN A 907 31.78 12.64 -1.24
C ASN A 907 32.12 13.48 0.01
N THR A 908 32.74 12.88 1.03
CA THR A 908 33.25 13.55 2.23
C THR A 908 34.72 13.94 2.06
N SER A 909 35.09 15.15 2.47
CA SER A 909 36.46 15.72 2.39
C SER A 909 37.51 15.10 3.34
N VAL A 910 37.33 13.83 3.74
CA VAL A 910 38.17 13.13 4.71
C VAL A 910 39.39 12.51 4.00
N LYS A 911 40.56 13.15 4.16
CA LYS A 911 41.88 12.61 3.74
C LYS A 911 42.32 11.43 4.63
N THR A 912 41.63 10.30 4.57
CA THR A 912 42.05 9.03 5.21
C THR A 912 41.86 7.79 4.33
N VAL A 913 42.16 7.88 3.03
CA VAL A 913 42.63 6.70 2.29
C VAL A 913 44.08 6.46 2.74
N SER A 914 44.28 5.45 3.57
CA SER A 914 45.61 5.09 4.08
C SER A 914 46.32 4.21 3.07
N THR A 915 47.31 4.78 2.35
CA THR A 915 48.14 4.14 1.31
C THR A 915 47.34 3.61 0.10
N TRP A 916 47.68 3.90 -1.16
CA TRP A 916 48.98 4.23 -1.75
C TRP A 916 48.86 5.38 -2.76
N ASP A 917 49.97 6.09 -3.00
CA ASP A 917 50.13 7.24 -3.92
C ASP A 917 49.04 8.35 -3.87
N THR A 918 49.32 9.40 -3.10
CA THR A 918 48.45 10.59 -2.99
C THR A 918 48.65 11.63 -4.11
N SER A 919 49.45 11.37 -5.14
CA SER A 919 49.79 12.38 -6.17
C SER A 919 48.70 12.64 -7.22
N ALA A 920 47.67 11.80 -7.28
CA ALA A 920 46.63 11.83 -8.31
C ALA A 920 45.39 12.72 -8.00
N PHE A 921 45.30 13.31 -6.80
CA PHE A 921 44.13 14.08 -6.37
C PHE A 921 44.29 15.59 -6.62
N PRO A 922 43.29 16.30 -7.20
CA PRO A 922 43.30 17.76 -7.26
C PRO A 922 43.14 18.38 -5.87
N ASP A 923 43.81 19.51 -5.63
CA ASP A 923 43.86 20.17 -4.31
C ASP A 923 42.50 20.77 -3.84
N GLU A 924 41.55 20.99 -4.74
CA GLU A 924 40.21 21.48 -4.41
C GLU A 924 39.21 20.32 -4.37
N ALA A 925 38.82 19.91 -3.16
CA ALA A 925 37.72 18.96 -2.95
C ALA A 925 36.38 19.61 -3.36
N PRO A 926 35.60 19.01 -4.28
CA PRO A 926 34.28 19.52 -4.62
C PRO A 926 33.35 19.53 -3.40
N GLY A 927 32.41 20.49 -3.38
CA GLY A 927 31.37 20.55 -2.34
C GLY A 927 30.46 19.30 -2.37
N PRO A 928 29.79 18.99 -1.25
CA PRO A 928 29.01 17.76 -1.11
C PRO A 928 27.90 17.67 -2.16
N TYR A 929 27.97 16.65 -3.01
CA TYR A 929 26.96 16.34 -4.01
C TYR A 929 25.69 15.80 -3.32
N THR A 930 24.56 16.47 -3.54
CA THR A 930 23.23 16.07 -3.06
C THR A 930 22.31 15.75 -4.23
N VAL A 931 21.33 14.88 -3.97
CA VAL A 931 20.32 14.44 -4.94
C VAL A 931 18.93 14.57 -4.31
N PRO A 932 17.94 15.13 -5.03
CA PRO A 932 16.57 15.21 -4.56
C PRO A 932 15.94 13.82 -4.49
N ALA A 933 15.39 13.50 -3.32
CA ALA A 933 14.79 12.23 -2.97
C ALA A 933 13.38 12.40 -2.38
N LYS A 934 12.57 11.35 -2.48
CA LYS A 934 11.20 11.26 -1.98
C LYS A 934 11.09 10.10 -1.02
N VAL A 935 10.79 10.40 0.24
CA VAL A 935 10.53 9.39 1.27
C VAL A 935 9.03 9.15 1.36
N TYR A 936 8.59 7.96 1.00
CA TYR A 936 7.21 7.52 1.12
C TYR A 936 6.91 6.98 2.52
N TYR A 937 5.86 7.51 3.14
CA TYR A 937 5.35 7.07 4.44
C TYR A 937 3.81 6.95 4.40
N PRO A 938 3.21 6.00 5.15
CA PRO A 938 1.76 5.90 5.25
C PRO A 938 1.18 7.05 6.07
N GLU A 939 0.26 7.82 5.48
CA GLU A 939 -0.45 8.90 6.16
C GLU A 939 -1.97 8.67 6.08
N ARG A 940 -2.67 8.76 7.23
CA ARG A 940 -4.13 8.65 7.29
C ARG A 940 -4.79 9.89 6.69
N ARG A 941 -5.65 9.70 5.69
CA ARG A 941 -6.32 10.78 4.94
C ARG A 941 -7.82 10.53 4.76
N ILE A 942 -8.55 11.62 4.56
CA ILE A 942 -10.01 11.63 4.44
C ILE A 942 -10.41 11.85 2.97
N PHE A 943 -11.14 10.89 2.43
CA PHE A 943 -11.70 10.91 1.09
C PHE A 943 -13.21 11.11 1.14
N ILE A 944 -13.76 11.79 0.13
CA ILE A 944 -15.21 11.88 -0.05
C ILE A 944 -15.70 10.71 -0.90
N SER A 945 -16.75 10.04 -0.41
CA SER A 945 -17.42 8.94 -1.09
C SER A 945 -18.25 9.49 -2.25
N GLN A 946 -17.70 9.44 -3.46
CA GLN A 946 -18.33 9.95 -4.68
C GLN A 946 -19.81 9.51 -4.87
N PRO A 947 -20.22 8.25 -4.65
CA PRO A 947 -21.63 7.87 -4.70
C PRO A 947 -22.51 8.61 -3.67
N ASN A 948 -22.02 8.75 -2.44
CA ASN A 948 -22.76 9.42 -1.35
C ASN A 948 -22.80 10.95 -1.56
N PHE A 949 -21.73 11.53 -2.09
CA PHE A 949 -21.66 12.93 -2.48
C PHE A 949 -22.68 13.27 -3.58
N ILE A 950 -22.69 12.52 -4.68
CA ILE A 950 -23.63 12.70 -5.80
C ILE A 950 -25.08 12.62 -5.32
N VAL A 951 -25.43 11.61 -4.51
CA VAL A 951 -26.79 11.49 -3.96
C VAL A 951 -27.13 12.65 -3.02
N SER A 952 -26.22 13.03 -2.12
CA SER A 952 -26.47 14.11 -1.15
C SER A 952 -26.65 15.47 -1.83
N VAL A 953 -25.79 15.82 -2.78
CA VAL A 953 -25.89 17.06 -3.57
C VAL A 953 -27.15 17.06 -4.44
N THR A 954 -27.55 15.92 -4.99
CA THR A 954 -28.80 15.79 -5.77
C THR A 954 -30.03 16.05 -4.91
N ILE A 955 -30.10 15.46 -3.70
CA ILE A 955 -31.22 15.68 -2.77
C ILE A 955 -31.23 17.14 -2.28
N LEU A 956 -30.09 17.70 -1.86
CA LEU A 956 -30.03 19.11 -1.43
C LEU A 956 -30.43 20.09 -2.55
N SER A 957 -30.04 19.82 -3.79
CA SER A 957 -30.46 20.62 -4.95
C SER A 957 -31.96 20.51 -5.23
N PHE A 958 -32.54 19.31 -5.08
CA PHE A 958 -33.98 19.09 -5.18
C PHE A 958 -34.73 19.83 -4.06
N ASP A 959 -34.30 19.70 -2.81
CA ASP A 959 -34.90 20.36 -1.64
C ASP A 959 -34.84 21.89 -1.76
N PHE A 960 -33.71 22.44 -2.23
CA PHE A 960 -33.57 23.87 -2.54
C PHE A 960 -34.59 24.32 -3.58
N LEU A 961 -34.71 23.60 -4.71
CA LEU A 961 -35.66 23.92 -5.77
C LEU A 961 -37.12 23.79 -5.31
N VAL A 962 -37.44 22.75 -4.52
CA VAL A 962 -38.80 22.55 -3.98
C VAL A 962 -39.16 23.65 -2.98
N LEU A 963 -38.28 24.01 -2.04
CA LEU A 963 -38.53 25.11 -1.10
C LEU A 963 -38.60 26.48 -1.80
N LEU A 964 -37.77 26.71 -2.81
CA LEU A 964 -37.82 27.94 -3.62
C LEU A 964 -39.13 28.05 -4.41
N VAL A 965 -39.53 27.00 -5.13
CA VAL A 965 -40.80 26.96 -5.88
C VAL A 965 -42.00 27.06 -4.93
N PHE A 966 -41.95 26.40 -3.78
CA PHE A 966 -42.95 26.51 -2.72
C PHE A 966 -43.10 27.97 -2.26
N ARG A 967 -42.01 28.63 -1.85
CA ARG A 967 -42.07 30.01 -1.34
C ARG A 967 -42.40 31.05 -2.41
N LEU A 968 -42.12 30.77 -3.68
CA LEU A 968 -42.52 31.62 -4.82
C LEU A 968 -43.99 31.43 -5.25
N ARG A 969 -44.59 30.24 -5.02
CA ARG A 969 -46.00 29.97 -5.32
C ARG A 969 -46.94 30.23 -4.14
N LEU A 970 -46.43 30.21 -2.91
CA LEU A 970 -47.24 30.39 -1.71
C LEU A 970 -47.98 31.74 -1.74
N ARG A 971 -49.30 31.67 -1.61
CA ARG A 971 -50.16 32.85 -1.50
C ARG A 971 -49.89 33.65 -0.23
N LYS A 972 -50.31 34.91 -0.24
CA LYS A 972 -50.39 35.73 0.98
C LYS A 972 -51.37 35.05 1.94
N PRO A 973 -51.13 35.09 3.27
CA PRO A 973 -52.07 34.53 4.22
C PRO A 973 -53.43 35.21 4.08
N PHE A 974 -54.50 34.42 4.18
CA PHE A 974 -55.90 34.87 4.06
C PHE A 974 -56.81 34.36 5.20
N LEU A 975 -56.32 33.43 6.03
CA LEU A 975 -57.08 32.83 7.13
C LEU A 975 -56.95 33.67 8.42
N PRO A 976 -58.03 33.83 9.21
CA PRO A 976 -58.01 34.53 10.51
C PRO A 976 -57.35 33.72 11.64
N ARG A 977 -57.15 32.41 11.43
CA ARG A 977 -56.51 31.45 12.35
C ARG A 977 -55.99 30.25 11.55
N MET A 978 -55.08 29.46 12.10
CA MET A 978 -54.58 28.26 11.43
C MET A 978 -55.46 27.03 11.71
N PRO A 979 -55.76 26.17 10.71
CA PRO A 979 -56.57 24.94 10.87
C PRO A 979 -55.84 23.80 11.60
N PHE A 980 -54.89 24.08 12.50
CA PHE A 980 -54.10 23.05 13.18
C PHE A 980 -54.83 22.34 14.33
N THR A 981 -55.78 23.02 14.98
CA THR A 981 -56.61 22.47 16.05
C THR A 981 -58.01 22.09 15.55
N ILE A 982 -58.61 21.03 16.11
CA ILE A 982 -59.97 20.60 15.74
C ILE A 982 -60.99 21.72 16.01
N ALA A 983 -60.84 22.45 17.12
CA ALA A 983 -61.67 23.62 17.44
C ALA A 983 -61.61 24.72 16.35
N SER A 984 -60.41 25.03 15.84
CA SER A 984 -60.22 25.97 14.74
C SER A 984 -60.90 25.51 13.44
N GLN A 985 -60.83 24.20 13.16
CA GLN A 985 -61.49 23.59 12.00
C GLN A 985 -63.02 23.62 12.11
N ILE A 986 -63.60 23.26 13.26
CA ILE A 986 -65.07 23.28 13.49
C ILE A 986 -65.62 24.70 13.30
N ALA A 987 -64.92 25.71 13.83
CA ALA A 987 -65.30 27.11 13.67
C ALA A 987 -65.33 27.58 12.20
N PHE A 988 -64.67 26.90 11.25
CA PHE A 988 -64.74 27.28 9.83
C PHE A 988 -66.03 26.82 9.12
N PHE A 989 -66.86 25.95 9.72
CA PHE A 989 -68.08 25.43 9.08
C PHE A 989 -69.30 25.34 9.99
N SER A 990 -69.15 25.63 11.29
CA SER A 990 -70.18 25.54 12.34
C SER A 990 -71.51 26.24 12.02
N GLY A 991 -71.48 27.42 11.40
CA GLY A 991 -72.68 28.16 11.00
C GLY A 991 -73.25 27.78 9.63
N SER A 992 -72.60 26.88 8.88
CA SER A 992 -72.84 26.64 7.45
C SER A 992 -73.87 25.55 7.14
N HIS A 993 -74.51 25.69 5.98
CA HIS A 993 -75.38 24.71 5.36
C HIS A 993 -74.63 23.50 4.78
N VAL A 994 -73.29 23.57 4.64
CA VAL A 994 -72.43 22.45 4.21
C VAL A 994 -72.56 21.25 5.14
N ILE A 995 -72.78 21.47 6.44
CA ILE A 995 -73.05 20.38 7.40
C ILE A 995 -74.29 19.58 6.97
N ASP A 996 -75.33 20.23 6.43
CA ASP A 996 -76.56 19.55 6.03
C ASP A 996 -76.35 18.70 4.77
N ASP A 997 -75.45 19.09 3.87
CA ASP A 997 -75.09 18.27 2.71
C ASP A 997 -74.28 17.04 3.11
N VAL A 998 -73.37 17.19 4.08
CA VAL A 998 -72.61 16.09 4.71
C VAL A 998 -73.55 15.14 5.47
N VAL A 999 -74.48 15.66 6.28
CA VAL A 999 -75.48 14.85 7.00
C VAL A 999 -76.38 14.09 6.01
N LYS A 1000 -76.82 14.73 4.92
CA LYS A 1000 -77.58 14.06 3.85
C LYS A 1000 -76.75 13.02 3.09
N ALA A 1001 -75.42 13.08 3.09
CA ALA A 1001 -74.56 12.06 2.48
C ALA A 1001 -74.41 10.82 3.37
N GLY A 1002 -74.62 10.96 4.68
CA GLY A 1002 -74.64 9.86 5.64
C GLY A 1002 -73.27 9.18 5.80
N GLY A 1003 -73.29 7.87 6.07
CA GLY A 1003 -72.09 7.09 6.40
C GLY A 1003 -71.08 6.88 5.26
N ASP A 1004 -71.43 7.18 4.00
CA ASP A 1004 -70.47 7.20 2.87
C ASP A 1004 -70.32 8.61 2.30
N LEU A 1005 -69.32 9.32 2.82
CA LEU A 1005 -68.98 10.69 2.41
C LEU A 1005 -68.63 10.81 0.91
N LYS A 1006 -68.34 9.71 0.20
CA LYS A 1006 -68.17 9.74 -1.27
C LYS A 1006 -69.44 10.19 -2.00
N GLU A 1007 -70.61 10.04 -1.39
CA GLU A 1007 -71.89 10.53 -1.93
C GLU A 1007 -71.94 12.07 -2.03
N LEU A 1008 -71.09 12.78 -1.27
CA LEU A 1008 -70.97 14.23 -1.34
C LEU A 1008 -70.45 14.71 -2.71
N ASP A 1009 -69.54 13.94 -3.32
CA ASP A 1009 -68.94 14.29 -4.62
C ASP A 1009 -69.85 13.90 -5.79
N LYS A 1010 -70.54 12.75 -5.70
CA LYS A 1010 -71.53 12.32 -6.72
C LYS A 1010 -72.66 13.33 -6.94
N ARG A 1011 -72.93 14.19 -5.95
CA ARG A 1011 -73.93 15.27 -6.02
C ARG A 1011 -73.48 16.49 -6.83
N GLY A 1012 -72.19 16.58 -7.17
CA GLY A 1012 -71.65 17.64 -8.03
C GLY A 1012 -71.64 19.05 -7.43
N PHE A 1013 -71.98 19.20 -6.14
CA PHE A 1013 -71.97 20.49 -5.44
C PHE A 1013 -70.56 21.10 -5.40
N ARG A 1014 -70.54 22.43 -5.29
CA ARG A 1014 -69.34 23.26 -5.36
C ARG A 1014 -69.22 24.11 -4.12
N TYR A 1015 -68.00 24.22 -3.61
CA TYR A 1015 -67.72 24.83 -2.31
C TYR A 1015 -66.69 25.94 -2.45
N GLY A 1016 -66.72 26.89 -1.52
CA GLY A 1016 -65.74 27.97 -1.43
C GLY A 1016 -65.53 28.45 0.00
N TYR A 1017 -64.46 29.21 0.20
CA TYR A 1017 -64.12 29.85 1.47
C TYR A 1017 -64.33 31.37 1.38
N GLY A 1018 -65.22 31.92 2.20
CA GLY A 1018 -65.57 33.35 2.11
C GLY A 1018 -66.64 33.77 3.11
N ARG A 1019 -67.28 34.92 2.85
CA ARG A 1019 -68.38 35.44 3.67
C ARG A 1019 -69.70 34.79 3.25
N TYR A 1020 -70.49 34.31 4.20
CA TYR A 1020 -71.82 33.75 3.97
C TYR A 1020 -72.80 34.17 5.08
N ILE A 1021 -74.09 33.92 4.88
CA ILE A 1021 -75.12 34.09 5.91
C ILE A 1021 -75.38 32.72 6.55
N GLY A 1022 -75.18 32.62 7.85
CA GLY A 1022 -75.33 31.39 8.62
C GLY A 1022 -76.77 30.99 8.89
N LYS A 1023 -76.95 29.77 9.42
CA LYS A 1023 -78.24 29.24 9.87
C LYS A 1023 -78.90 30.06 10.99
N ASP A 1024 -78.12 30.85 11.73
CA ASP A 1024 -78.57 31.77 12.77
C ASP A 1024 -78.92 33.18 12.24
N GLY A 1025 -78.77 33.41 10.93
CA GLY A 1025 -79.07 34.67 10.26
C GLY A 1025 -77.93 35.70 10.29
N TRP A 1026 -76.79 35.40 10.91
CA TRP A 1026 -75.65 36.31 10.99
C TRP A 1026 -74.67 36.11 9.83
N MET A 1027 -73.78 37.09 9.63
CA MET A 1027 -72.67 36.96 8.68
C MET A 1027 -71.50 36.21 9.32
N HIS A 1028 -70.93 35.25 8.59
CA HIS A 1028 -69.77 34.47 9.01
C HIS A 1028 -68.72 34.41 7.89
N VAL A 1029 -67.45 34.24 8.25
CA VAL A 1029 -66.38 33.79 7.34
C VAL A 1029 -66.10 32.30 7.54
N GLY A 1030 -66.10 31.52 6.46
CA GLY A 1030 -65.85 30.08 6.51
C GLY A 1030 -66.11 29.35 5.19
N ILE A 1031 -66.24 28.03 5.29
CA ILE A 1031 -66.54 27.12 4.17
C ILE A 1031 -68.05 27.07 3.97
N GLU A 1032 -68.54 27.39 2.77
CA GLU A 1032 -69.96 27.30 2.40
C GLU A 1032 -70.12 26.87 0.92
N ARG A 1033 -71.28 26.34 0.53
CA ARG A 1033 -71.61 25.90 -0.83
C ARG A 1033 -71.93 27.09 -1.75
N GLU A 1034 -71.43 27.10 -2.99
CA GLU A 1034 -71.83 28.08 -4.00
C GLU A 1034 -73.31 27.86 -4.44
N PRO A 1035 -74.10 28.93 -4.63
CA PRO A 1035 -73.73 30.34 -4.68
C PRO A 1035 -73.87 31.09 -3.33
N PHE A 1036 -74.01 30.41 -2.20
CA PHE A 1036 -74.27 31.02 -0.89
C PHE A 1036 -73.03 31.66 -0.22
N VAL A 1037 -71.86 31.60 -0.88
CA VAL A 1037 -70.59 32.15 -0.39
C VAL A 1037 -70.07 33.26 -1.30
N SER A 1038 -69.75 34.41 -0.70
CA SER A 1038 -69.12 35.57 -1.34
C SER A 1038 -67.61 35.55 -1.12
N LYS A 1039 -66.83 35.75 -2.19
CA LYS A 1039 -65.37 35.56 -2.18
C LYS A 1039 -64.67 36.76 -1.55
N LEU A 1040 -63.65 36.51 -0.74
CA LEU A 1040 -62.91 37.55 0.00
C LEU A 1040 -62.16 38.56 -0.90
N HIS A 1041 -62.10 38.33 -2.21
CA HIS A 1041 -61.34 39.14 -3.15
C HIS A 1041 -62.19 40.20 -3.90
N ASP A 1042 -63.51 40.10 -3.90
CA ASP A 1042 -64.34 40.93 -4.79
C ASP A 1042 -64.55 42.38 -4.29
N GLU A 1043 -64.27 42.69 -3.02
CA GLU A 1043 -64.21 44.08 -2.52
C GLU A 1043 -62.84 44.76 -2.74
N GLU A 1044 -61.72 44.02 -2.90
CA GLU A 1044 -60.39 44.65 -2.94
C GLU A 1044 -60.08 45.31 -4.30
N LYS A 1045 -60.80 44.93 -5.36
CA LYS A 1045 -60.61 45.44 -6.73
C LYS A 1045 -61.00 46.92 -6.87
N ASP A 1046 -62.01 47.38 -6.15
CA ASP A 1046 -62.47 48.78 -6.18
C ASP A 1046 -61.52 49.74 -5.45
N LEU A 1047 -60.59 49.22 -4.65
CA LEU A 1047 -59.70 50.02 -3.80
C LEU A 1047 -58.23 50.09 -4.26
N LYS A 1048 -57.78 49.26 -5.22
CA LYS A 1048 -56.34 49.12 -5.55
C LYS A 1048 -55.99 49.09 -7.04
N HIS A 1049 -56.45 50.08 -7.79
CA HIS A 1049 -55.84 50.43 -9.09
C HIS A 1049 -54.43 51.04 -8.88
N GLY A 1050 -53.39 50.21 -8.73
CA GLY A 1050 -52.09 50.66 -8.21
C GLY A 1050 -50.84 49.86 -8.61
N LYS A 1051 -50.48 49.88 -9.91
CA LYS A 1051 -49.14 49.60 -10.49
C LYS A 1051 -48.50 48.20 -10.32
N ARG A 1052 -48.24 47.56 -11.48
CA ARG A 1052 -47.00 46.85 -11.96
C ARG A 1052 -46.01 46.24 -10.92
N HIS A 1053 -45.38 45.10 -11.17
CA HIS A 1053 -44.61 44.77 -12.39
C HIS A 1053 -44.56 43.26 -12.74
N ALA A 1054 -44.35 42.97 -14.02
CA ALA A 1054 -44.00 41.65 -14.54
C ALA A 1054 -42.68 41.72 -15.32
N TRP A 1055 -41.82 40.70 -15.18
CA TRP A 1055 -40.62 40.51 -16.01
C TRP A 1055 -40.12 39.05 -16.05
N TRP A 1056 -40.29 38.28 -14.96
CA TRP A 1056 -39.75 36.93 -14.79
C TRP A 1056 -40.35 35.82 -15.68
N PHE A 1057 -41.54 36.01 -16.27
CA PHE A 1057 -42.30 34.96 -16.97
C PHE A 1057 -41.79 34.59 -18.39
N LYS A 1058 -40.48 34.67 -18.65
CA LYS A 1058 -39.90 34.40 -19.99
C LYS A 1058 -38.99 33.17 -20.09
N LEU A 1059 -38.77 32.41 -19.00
CA LEU A 1059 -37.77 31.32 -18.95
C LEU A 1059 -38.31 29.89 -18.83
N MET A 1060 -39.62 29.67 -18.65
CA MET A 1060 -40.20 28.32 -18.49
C MET A 1060 -41.56 28.21 -19.20
N PRO A 1061 -41.63 27.64 -20.43
CA PRO A 1061 -42.88 27.56 -21.20
C PRO A 1061 -43.98 26.68 -20.60
N TRP A 1062 -43.63 25.69 -19.76
CA TRP A 1062 -44.54 24.71 -19.16
C TRP A 1062 -45.37 25.24 -17.97
N LEU A 1063 -45.44 26.56 -17.78
CA LEU A 1063 -46.18 27.22 -16.69
C LEU A 1063 -47.52 27.86 -17.12
N ARG A 1064 -48.03 27.55 -18.31
CA ARG A 1064 -49.38 27.95 -18.73
C ARG A 1064 -50.47 27.16 -18.00
N LYS A 1065 -51.54 27.85 -17.62
CA LYS A 1065 -52.81 27.28 -17.15
C LYS A 1065 -53.94 27.99 -17.89
N ASP A 1066 -54.23 27.53 -19.10
CA ASP A 1066 -55.27 28.07 -19.98
C ASP A 1066 -56.51 27.14 -20.02
N ASP A 1067 -57.61 27.68 -20.56
CA ASP A 1067 -58.86 27.03 -21.01
C ASP A 1067 -59.79 26.31 -20.00
N VAL A 1068 -60.80 27.07 -19.55
CA VAL A 1068 -62.23 26.65 -19.50
C VAL A 1068 -63.08 27.84 -20.05
N PRO A 1069 -64.07 27.63 -20.94
CA PRO A 1069 -64.59 28.70 -21.81
C PRO A 1069 -65.66 29.62 -21.19
N ARG A 1070 -65.91 30.78 -21.84
CA ARG A 1070 -66.97 31.74 -21.48
C ARG A 1070 -68.18 31.68 -22.42
N THR A 1071 -69.34 31.36 -21.86
CA THR A 1071 -70.72 31.78 -22.26
C THR A 1071 -71.64 31.30 -21.12
N VAL A 1072 -72.76 31.92 -20.74
CA VAL A 1072 -73.91 32.47 -21.49
C VAL A 1072 -74.46 33.74 -20.80
N ARG A 1073 -75.28 34.57 -21.49
CA ARG A 1073 -75.99 35.73 -20.91
C ARG A 1073 -77.32 35.33 -20.25
N ILE A 1074 -77.75 36.06 -19.22
CA ILE A 1074 -79.16 36.48 -19.02
C ILE A 1074 -79.17 37.97 -18.66
N ASN A 1075 -80.21 38.71 -19.07
CA ASN A 1075 -80.33 40.16 -18.85
C ASN A 1075 -81.26 40.50 -17.66
N GLY A 1076 -80.95 41.61 -16.99
CA GLY A 1076 -81.95 42.62 -16.60
C GLY A 1076 -82.70 42.43 -15.27
N PHE A 1077 -82.53 43.40 -14.36
CA PHE A 1077 -83.60 44.30 -13.92
C PHE A 1077 -82.96 45.56 -13.32
N GLU A 1078 -83.47 46.74 -13.66
CA GLU A 1078 -83.12 48.02 -13.01
C GLU A 1078 -84.10 48.31 -11.87
N PHE A 1079 -83.71 49.10 -10.86
CA PHE A 1079 -84.58 50.14 -10.28
C PHE A 1079 -83.79 51.19 -9.49
N GLU A 1080 -83.80 52.42 -10.03
CA GLU A 1080 -83.70 53.75 -9.39
C GLU A 1080 -82.59 54.07 -8.34
N SER A 1081 -82.53 55.34 -7.92
CA SER A 1081 -81.39 55.96 -7.24
C SER A 1081 -81.84 57.08 -6.26
N ILE A 1082 -80.95 58.03 -5.91
CA ILE A 1082 -81.18 59.27 -5.11
C ILE A 1082 -81.07 59.09 -3.57
N PRO A 1083 -80.27 59.90 -2.84
CA PRO A 1083 -79.03 60.62 -3.22
C PRO A 1083 -77.89 60.52 -2.16
N GLN A 1084 -76.71 61.07 -2.47
CA GLN A 1084 -75.71 61.41 -1.44
C GLN A 1084 -76.12 62.65 -0.63
N ARG A 1085 -75.50 62.85 0.55
CA ARG A 1085 -75.52 64.12 1.29
C ARG A 1085 -74.14 64.48 1.84
N GLU A 1086 -73.75 65.73 1.67
CA GLU A 1086 -72.41 66.25 1.98
C GLU A 1086 -72.15 66.51 3.47
N ARG A 1087 -70.86 66.54 3.86
CA ARG A 1087 -70.23 67.52 4.77
C ARG A 1087 -68.72 67.22 4.86
N SER A 1088 -67.85 68.01 4.23
CA SER A 1088 -67.29 69.31 4.67
C SER A 1088 -66.17 69.18 5.73
N LYS A 1089 -64.92 69.45 5.31
CA LYS A 1089 -63.77 69.62 6.23
C LYS A 1089 -63.81 70.99 6.93
N PRO A 1090 -63.25 71.04 8.15
CA PRO A 1090 -62.24 72.07 8.47
C PRO A 1090 -61.04 71.51 9.27
N ILE A 1091 -59.96 72.25 9.57
CA ILE A 1091 -59.07 73.09 8.72
C ILE A 1091 -57.80 73.46 9.54
N VAL A 1092 -56.59 73.50 8.94
CA VAL A 1092 -55.39 74.31 9.39
C VAL A 1092 -54.76 73.91 10.77
N ASP A 1093 -53.45 73.97 11.08
CA ASP A 1093 -52.12 74.24 10.46
C ASP A 1093 -51.05 73.75 11.52
N VAL A 1094 -49.70 73.68 11.45
CA VAL A 1094 -48.55 73.83 10.51
C VAL A 1094 -47.26 73.74 11.39
N ASN A 1095 -46.11 73.27 10.86
CA ASN A 1095 -44.74 73.27 11.48
C ASN A 1095 -44.54 72.46 12.80
N GLY A 1096 -43.32 72.00 13.15
CA GLY A 1096 -42.08 71.88 12.37
C GLY A 1096 -40.79 71.99 13.23
N GLY A 1097 -39.76 71.17 12.94
CA GLY A 1097 -38.35 71.45 13.30
C GLY A 1097 -37.73 70.91 14.62
N GLU A 1098 -37.14 69.72 14.54
CA GLU A 1098 -35.81 69.30 15.04
C GLU A 1098 -35.27 69.40 16.51
N GLN A 1099 -34.45 68.38 16.82
CA GLN A 1099 -33.26 68.28 17.71
C GLN A 1099 -33.34 68.49 19.24
N SER A 1100 -32.97 67.43 20.01
CA SER A 1100 -31.71 67.38 20.80
C SER A 1100 -31.42 65.95 21.37
N LYS A 1101 -30.22 65.72 21.93
CA LYS A 1101 -29.74 64.47 22.58
C LYS A 1101 -29.12 64.74 23.97
N SER A 1102 -29.32 63.82 24.93
CA SER A 1102 -28.37 63.37 25.99
C SER A 1102 -29.07 62.28 26.82
N ASP A 1103 -28.52 61.11 27.17
CA ASP A 1103 -27.23 60.69 27.80
C ASP A 1103 -27.22 60.75 29.35
N ILE A 1104 -26.93 59.61 29.99
CA ILE A 1104 -26.81 59.41 31.46
C ILE A 1104 -25.55 58.57 31.79
N ARG A 1105 -24.96 58.75 32.99
CA ARG A 1105 -23.59 58.40 33.45
C ARG A 1105 -23.60 58.14 34.99
N ILE A 1106 -22.61 57.60 35.75
CA ILE A 1106 -21.21 57.10 35.61
C ILE A 1106 -20.88 56.29 36.91
N ASN A 1107 -19.90 55.38 37.10
CA ASN A 1107 -18.92 54.67 36.23
C ASN A 1107 -19.05 53.12 36.45
N VAL A 1108 -18.30 52.28 37.22
CA VAL A 1108 -17.03 52.24 38.03
C VAL A 1108 -16.66 50.73 38.22
N ALA A 1109 -15.42 50.23 38.32
CA ALA A 1109 -14.10 50.51 37.70
C ALA A 1109 -13.12 49.34 38.01
N GLU A 1110 -11.90 49.39 37.45
CA GLU A 1110 -10.72 48.48 37.63
C GLU A 1110 -10.72 47.14 36.87
N ARG A 1111 -9.54 46.50 36.66
CA ARG A 1111 -8.39 46.86 35.78
C ARG A 1111 -7.51 45.61 35.56
N ASP A 1112 -6.57 45.70 34.61
CA ASP A 1112 -5.44 44.80 34.31
C ASP A 1112 -5.81 43.44 33.65
N GLY A 1113 -5.09 42.96 32.63
CA GLY A 1113 -4.02 43.64 31.88
C GLY A 1113 -3.47 42.90 30.65
N ASN A 1114 -3.56 43.57 29.49
CA ASN A 1114 -2.54 43.69 28.42
C ASN A 1114 -1.90 42.45 27.73
N TRP A 1115 -2.16 42.35 26.41
CA TRP A 1115 -1.45 41.57 25.35
C TRP A 1115 -1.48 40.03 25.49
N ILE A 1116 -1.54 39.25 24.40
CA ILE A 1116 -1.49 39.56 22.95
C ILE A 1116 -2.84 39.23 22.29
#